data_AF-A0A4P8TH25-F1
#
_entry.id   AF-A0A4P8TH25-F1
#
_cell.length_a   1.000
_cell.length_b   1.000
_cell.length_c   1.000
_cell.angle_alpha   90.00
_cell.angle_beta   90.00
_cell.angle_gamma   90.00
#
_symmetry.space_group_name_H-M   'P 1'
#
loop_
_entity.id
_entity.type
_entity.pdbx_description
1 polymer ?
#
loop_
_entity_poly.entity_id
_entity_poly.type
_entity_poly.pdbx_seq_one_letter_code
_entity_poly.pdbx_strand_id
1 'polypeptide(L)'
;MPDNDLAPNMPSREVTISASNITEGGVSLRGQWVNFALSDSIDVTPGGDMVARTSQKITLDSAGNGRIRLPVYDTSHGKGWEHDKDWAIIVTTSWGSSKAIRVPAGSGSIPLSHLPAVRPLSRSEMRYAVTGVGITVGVGSTPGQASGTATLDGGILRLGLTVPPSGPHTHPTGDITGLASALADLKLTKGAPAGANFNTYYTDAHSGHWYFSAAAAAGMSGLPAGFTDKAGSILVLGSPSRVATQIYFPYGYFSTEPLRRTITTIASNTWSPWEPIGGTPDPVTPFTRGTMPLNSNINDWWGTDRNGLWHMTISSSNTVTGLPDGMQGRNGQLLVLASSLGVSTQMYFPYAYYGGGPMIRQTTNAGTHTWSDWAALGGTPTSSTGSGPWTQHTMRQTRFMSAMNGPISTGKKAAVALRFDHGLLNFRDKVLPLVKARGIKVSQAYNPRNWHYPENAGVTATDLNSWVAAGDVEIWNHSASHQGAETEEELYTQIVTGLAEVEAELPAAAGKVWGWCPPGVSTGDYMGYQDGRTPEGWDSYAGNLILQRHAVASGYLSGTQIRPLDGTIRDGQGHYTMDSLSVATIKGYIDTAISRKAGVQLMLHPSQLDLAGKLTTAQFTEILDYIVAKRTAGDLVTLSPYQLTVADSRF
;
A
#
# COMPACT_ATOMS: atom_id res chain seq x y z
N MET A 1 -40.00 33.49 10.91
CA MET A 1 -39.12 33.04 9.80
C MET A 1 -37.77 32.75 10.44
N PRO A 2 -37.10 31.62 10.14
CA PRO A 2 -35.72 31.45 10.56
C PRO A 2 -34.86 32.60 10.02
N ASP A 3 -33.85 33.05 10.77
CA ASP A 3 -32.97 34.15 10.37
C ASP A 3 -32.10 33.81 9.13
N ASN A 4 -32.13 32.54 8.73
CA ASN A 4 -31.34 31.93 7.68
C ASN A 4 -32.24 31.04 6.81
N ASP A 5 -32.75 31.61 5.71
CA ASP A 5 -33.62 30.92 4.73
C ASP A 5 -32.83 30.64 3.43
N LEU A 6 -32.51 29.37 3.18
CA LEU A 6 -31.83 28.95 1.95
C LEU A 6 -32.79 28.66 0.79
N ALA A 7 -34.11 28.78 1.01
CA ALA A 7 -35.14 28.42 0.05
C ALA A 7 -36.33 29.41 0.08
N PRO A 8 -36.10 30.73 -0.02
CA PRO A 8 -37.15 31.74 0.20
C PRO A 8 -38.32 31.67 -0.80
N ASN A 9 -38.11 31.02 -1.96
CA ASN A 9 -39.08 30.91 -3.06
C ASN A 9 -39.36 29.46 -3.49
N MET A 10 -39.01 28.46 -2.67
CA MET A 10 -39.27 27.04 -2.96
C MET A 10 -40.11 26.41 -1.85
N PRO A 11 -40.89 25.34 -2.14
CA PRO A 11 -41.37 24.45 -1.10
C PRO A 11 -40.19 24.05 -0.21
N SER A 12 -40.33 24.14 1.11
CA SER A 12 -39.20 24.01 2.03
C SER A 12 -39.64 23.44 3.37
N ARG A 13 -38.69 22.84 4.10
CA ARG A 13 -38.91 22.29 5.46
C ARG A 13 -38.08 23.08 6.46
N GLU A 14 -38.70 23.45 7.59
CA GLU A 14 -37.98 24.00 8.73
C GLU A 14 -37.38 22.82 9.52
N VAL A 15 -36.08 22.89 9.81
CA VAL A 15 -35.39 21.94 10.68
C VAL A 15 -34.94 22.71 11.90
N THR A 16 -35.43 22.30 13.07
CA THR A 16 -34.99 22.82 14.37
C THR A 16 -34.07 21.79 15.03
N ILE A 17 -32.87 22.20 15.39
CA ILE A 17 -32.00 21.42 16.29
C ILE A 17 -32.01 22.07 17.65
N SER A 18 -32.36 21.26 18.66
CA SER A 18 -32.28 21.64 20.05
C SER A 18 -31.11 20.92 20.70
N ALA A 19 -30.05 21.66 21.02
CA ALA A 19 -28.87 21.16 21.73
C ALA A 19 -28.93 21.51 23.22
N SER A 20 -30.12 21.79 23.76
CA SER A 20 -30.34 22.33 25.10
C SER A 20 -29.76 21.47 26.24
N ASN A 21 -29.55 20.18 25.97
CA ASN A 21 -29.10 19.15 26.92
C ASN A 21 -27.77 18.49 26.53
N ILE A 22 -27.08 18.99 25.50
CA ILE A 22 -25.80 18.41 25.05
C ILE A 22 -24.65 19.15 25.72
N THR A 23 -23.86 18.42 26.50
CA THR A 23 -22.62 18.91 27.12
C THR A 23 -21.49 17.94 26.82
N GLU A 24 -20.36 18.43 26.30
CA GLU A 24 -19.13 17.66 26.09
C GLU A 24 -18.05 18.30 26.97
N GLY A 25 -17.43 17.51 27.87
CA GLY A 25 -16.49 18.04 28.86
C GLY A 25 -17.09 19.07 29.85
N GLY A 26 -18.42 19.08 30.03
CA GLY A 26 -19.12 20.01 30.93
C GLY A 26 -19.42 21.39 30.33
N VAL A 27 -19.08 21.63 29.06
CA VAL A 27 -19.35 22.89 28.37
C VAL A 27 -20.69 22.83 27.63
N SER A 28 -21.56 23.81 27.87
CA SER A 28 -22.86 23.93 27.19
C SER A 28 -22.70 24.44 25.76
N LEU A 29 -23.50 23.91 24.84
CA LEU A 29 -23.59 24.40 23.46
C LEU A 29 -24.36 25.74 23.30
N ARG A 30 -24.96 26.28 24.37
CA ARG A 30 -25.69 27.57 24.31
C ARG A 30 -24.76 28.72 23.91
N GLY A 31 -25.13 29.47 22.87
CA GLY A 31 -24.32 30.56 22.32
C GLY A 31 -23.12 30.14 21.46
N GLN A 32 -22.92 28.84 21.23
CA GLN A 32 -21.91 28.33 20.30
C GLN A 32 -22.45 28.25 18.86
N TRP A 33 -21.56 28.19 17.88
CA TRP A 33 -21.94 27.97 16.49
C TRP A 33 -21.94 26.49 16.12
N VAL A 34 -22.83 26.14 15.21
CA VAL A 34 -22.92 24.81 14.60
C VAL A 34 -22.91 25.01 13.09
N ASN A 35 -22.04 24.30 12.38
CA ASN A 35 -22.02 24.32 10.93
C ASN A 35 -22.89 23.19 10.39
N PHE A 36 -23.82 23.57 9.52
CA PHE A 36 -24.66 22.64 8.80
C PHE A 36 -24.04 22.41 7.44
N ALA A 37 -23.67 21.16 7.18
CA ALA A 37 -23.29 20.72 5.86
C ALA A 37 -24.23 19.59 5.44
N LEU A 38 -24.85 19.75 4.29
CA LEU A 38 -25.29 18.58 3.53
C LEU A 38 -23.99 17.94 3.02
N SER A 39 -23.67 16.71 3.43
CA SER A 39 -22.44 16.07 2.99
C SER A 39 -22.48 15.88 1.47
N ASP A 40 -21.30 15.92 0.84
CA ASP A 40 -21.10 15.85 -0.61
C ASP A 40 -21.66 14.55 -1.28
N SER A 41 -22.42 13.71 -0.57
CA SER A 41 -22.66 12.32 -0.96
C SER A 41 -23.68 11.55 -0.11
N ILE A 42 -24.87 12.09 0.19
CA ILE A 42 -25.96 11.22 0.66
C ILE A 42 -27.28 11.58 -0.02
N ASP A 43 -27.48 10.96 -1.18
CA ASP A 43 -28.74 10.27 -1.43
C ASP A 43 -28.41 8.80 -1.69
N VAL A 44 -29.08 7.88 -0.98
CA VAL A 44 -29.04 6.46 -1.31
C VAL A 44 -30.11 6.22 -2.36
N THR A 45 -29.67 6.18 -3.63
CA THR A 45 -30.47 5.61 -4.72
C THR A 45 -29.60 4.63 -5.52
N PRO A 46 -30.19 3.63 -6.20
CA PRO A 46 -29.43 2.71 -7.04
C PRO A 46 -28.74 3.34 -8.28
N GLY A 47 -28.84 4.65 -8.54
CA GLY A 47 -28.55 5.22 -9.87
C GLY A 47 -27.82 6.58 -9.97
N GLY A 48 -27.24 7.11 -8.89
CA GLY A 48 -26.25 8.21 -8.84
C GLY A 48 -26.35 9.39 -9.85
N ASP A 49 -26.74 10.59 -9.39
CA ASP A 49 -26.45 11.89 -10.04
C ASP A 49 -26.60 13.10 -9.06
N MET A 50 -25.79 14.16 -9.24
CA MET A 50 -25.50 15.30 -8.30
C MET A 50 -26.34 16.60 -8.43
N VAL A 51 -26.41 17.44 -7.36
CA VAL A 51 -26.58 18.93 -7.34
C VAL A 51 -25.81 19.59 -6.15
N ALA A 52 -25.46 20.88 -6.26
CA ALA A 52 -24.42 21.68 -5.57
C ALA A 52 -24.48 21.96 -4.05
N ARG A 53 -23.29 22.27 -3.48
CA ARG A 53 -22.99 22.63 -2.07
C ARG A 53 -23.73 23.88 -1.57
N THR A 54 -24.42 23.74 -0.45
CA THR A 54 -24.63 24.87 0.49
C THR A 54 -24.30 24.41 1.90
N SER A 55 -23.41 25.15 2.58
CA SER A 55 -23.13 24.99 4.00
C SER A 55 -23.52 26.27 4.71
N GLN A 56 -24.23 26.19 5.82
CA GLN A 56 -24.66 27.36 6.56
C GLN A 56 -24.29 27.25 8.03
N LYS A 57 -23.61 28.29 8.52
CA LYS A 57 -23.24 28.40 9.92
C LYS A 57 -24.41 29.01 10.68
N ILE A 58 -24.86 28.33 11.73
CA ILE A 58 -25.97 28.79 12.58
C ILE A 58 -25.47 28.93 14.00
N THR A 59 -25.69 30.11 14.58
CA THR A 59 -25.45 30.34 16.01
C THR A 59 -26.67 29.86 16.78
N LEU A 60 -26.46 29.05 17.82
CA LEU A 60 -27.54 28.60 18.68
C LEU A 60 -28.02 29.74 19.58
N ASP A 61 -29.33 29.89 19.71
CA ASP A 61 -29.95 30.90 20.57
C ASP A 61 -29.64 30.68 22.05
N SER A 62 -30.11 31.58 22.91
CA SER A 62 -29.89 31.50 24.36
C SER A 62 -30.53 30.26 25.02
N ALA A 63 -31.47 29.60 24.32
CA ALA A 63 -32.06 28.33 24.71
C ALA A 63 -31.35 27.10 24.09
N GLY A 64 -30.31 27.31 23.28
CA GLY A 64 -29.52 26.26 22.62
C GLY A 64 -30.14 25.72 21.33
N ASN A 65 -31.02 26.49 20.69
CA ASN A 65 -31.69 26.08 19.46
C ASN A 65 -31.12 26.78 18.23
N GLY A 66 -30.98 26.04 17.13
CA GLY A 66 -30.66 26.55 15.81
C GLY A 66 -31.75 26.15 14.83
N ARG A 67 -32.13 27.05 13.93
CA ARG A 67 -33.17 26.80 12.93
C ARG A 67 -32.63 27.08 11.53
N ILE A 68 -32.88 26.15 10.61
CA ILE A 68 -32.59 26.30 9.19
C ILE A 68 -33.81 25.90 8.38
N ARG A 69 -34.00 26.57 7.24
CA ARG A 69 -34.97 26.15 6.24
C ARG A 69 -34.24 25.57 5.04
N LEU A 70 -34.54 24.32 4.70
CA LEU A 70 -33.94 23.57 3.61
C LEU A 70 -34.95 23.41 2.46
N PRO A 71 -34.53 23.49 1.18
CA PRO A 71 -35.43 23.32 0.04
C PRO A 71 -35.98 21.88 -0.03
N VAL A 72 -37.24 21.76 -0.43
CA VAL A 72 -37.88 20.49 -0.84
C VAL A 72 -38.00 20.54 -2.35
N TYR A 73 -37.27 19.69 -3.05
CA TYR A 73 -37.41 19.58 -4.49
C TYR A 73 -38.75 18.91 -4.82
N ASP A 74 -39.58 19.61 -5.59
CA ASP A 74 -40.84 19.10 -6.15
C ASP A 74 -40.58 18.37 -7.47
N THR A 75 -41.34 17.29 -7.72
CA THR A 75 -41.49 16.54 -8.98
C THR A 75 -41.56 17.37 -10.26
N SER A 76 -41.93 18.65 -10.20
CA SER A 76 -41.92 19.59 -11.34
C SER A 76 -40.55 19.80 -11.99
N HIS A 77 -39.44 19.39 -11.35
CA HIS A 77 -38.07 19.53 -11.87
C HIS A 77 -37.56 18.35 -12.73
N GLY A 78 -38.46 17.51 -13.27
CA GLY A 78 -38.16 16.64 -14.42
C GLY A 78 -37.26 15.42 -14.15
N LYS A 79 -36.90 15.16 -12.90
CA LYS A 79 -36.33 13.88 -12.45
C LYS A 79 -37.27 13.35 -11.36
N GLY A 80 -37.69 12.09 -11.44
CA GLY A 80 -38.67 11.50 -10.53
C GLY A 80 -38.11 11.27 -9.12
N TRP A 81 -37.98 12.34 -8.33
CA TRP A 81 -37.57 12.25 -6.93
C TRP A 81 -38.79 11.98 -6.06
N GLU A 82 -38.86 10.77 -5.50
CA GLU A 82 -39.93 10.32 -4.61
C GLU A 82 -39.94 11.15 -3.32
N HIS A 83 -41.10 11.69 -2.95
CA HIS A 83 -41.31 12.52 -1.75
C HIS A 83 -41.13 11.78 -0.40
N ASP A 84 -40.83 10.49 -0.46
CA ASP A 84 -40.86 9.54 0.66
C ASP A 84 -39.46 9.18 1.19
N LYS A 85 -38.42 9.93 0.82
CA LYS A 85 -37.03 9.66 1.23
C LYS A 85 -36.58 10.50 2.42
N ASP A 86 -35.80 9.85 3.28
CA ASP A 86 -35.17 10.45 4.46
C ASP A 86 -33.89 11.19 4.08
N TRP A 87 -33.55 12.25 4.81
CA TRP A 87 -32.30 13.00 4.61
C TRP A 87 -31.26 12.64 5.66
N ALA A 88 -29.98 12.87 5.36
CA ALA A 88 -28.90 12.89 6.35
C ALA A 88 -28.27 14.28 6.41
N ILE A 89 -28.15 14.85 7.60
CA ILE A 89 -27.52 16.16 7.82
C ILE A 89 -26.23 15.96 8.59
N ILE A 90 -25.12 16.55 8.13
CA ILE A 90 -23.89 16.63 8.91
C ILE A 90 -23.91 17.91 9.72
N VAL A 91 -23.71 17.72 11.01
CA VAL A 91 -23.63 18.76 12.02
C VAL A 91 -22.20 18.78 12.54
N THR A 92 -21.45 19.83 12.22
CA THR A 92 -20.09 20.05 12.74
C THR A 92 -20.15 21.10 13.84
N THR A 93 -19.77 20.69 15.04
CA THR A 93 -19.72 21.58 16.22
C THR A 93 -18.49 22.49 16.16
N SER A 94 -18.50 23.57 16.96
CA SER A 94 -17.40 24.55 17.01
C SER A 94 -16.06 23.98 17.46
N TRP A 95 -16.06 22.81 18.09
CA TRP A 95 -14.88 22.09 18.59
C TRP A 95 -14.44 20.92 17.68
N GLY A 96 -14.98 20.83 16.46
CA GLY A 96 -14.41 20.02 15.38
C GLY A 96 -14.93 18.59 15.24
N SER A 97 -15.94 18.18 16.03
CA SER A 97 -16.58 16.87 15.86
C SER A 97 -17.80 16.96 14.94
N SER A 98 -17.82 16.11 13.90
CA SER A 98 -18.95 15.99 12.96
C SER A 98 -19.86 14.83 13.36
N LYS A 99 -21.18 15.04 13.31
CA LYS A 99 -22.20 14.02 13.56
C LYS A 99 -23.19 13.98 12.40
N ALA A 100 -23.61 12.78 11.97
CA ALA A 100 -24.65 12.60 10.97
C ALA A 100 -26.01 12.37 11.66
N ILE A 101 -27.04 13.09 11.23
CA ILE A 101 -28.40 13.00 11.75
C ILE A 101 -29.35 12.60 10.61
N ARG A 102 -30.09 11.51 10.79
CA ARG A 102 -31.17 11.10 9.87
C ARG A 102 -32.44 11.93 10.11
N VAL A 103 -33.07 12.39 9.04
CA VAL A 103 -34.30 13.20 9.04
C VAL A 103 -35.36 12.46 8.23
N PRO A 104 -36.38 11.85 8.88
CA PRO A 104 -37.38 11.08 8.15
C PRO A 104 -38.24 11.90 7.18
N ALA A 105 -38.67 11.27 6.10
CA ALA A 105 -39.62 11.85 5.15
C ALA A 105 -40.91 12.33 5.87
N GLY A 106 -41.44 13.48 5.45
CA GLY A 106 -42.69 14.04 5.99
C GLY A 106 -42.58 14.75 7.35
N SER A 107 -41.41 14.79 7.98
CA SER A 107 -41.23 15.43 9.31
C SER A 107 -40.76 16.89 9.19
N GLY A 108 -41.54 17.83 9.73
CA GLY A 108 -41.23 19.28 9.76
C GLY A 108 -40.59 19.79 11.05
N SER A 109 -40.28 18.91 12.01
CA SER A 109 -39.52 19.21 13.23
C SER A 109 -39.09 17.90 13.89
N ILE A 110 -37.80 17.73 14.20
CA ILE A 110 -37.29 16.52 14.86
C ILE A 110 -36.55 16.94 16.14
N PRO A 111 -37.18 16.79 17.31
CA PRO A 111 -36.46 16.81 18.58
C PRO A 111 -35.46 15.65 18.61
N LEU A 112 -34.21 15.88 19.02
CA LEU A 112 -33.21 14.80 19.15
C LEU A 112 -33.66 13.67 20.09
N SER A 113 -34.60 13.97 21.00
CA SER A 113 -35.25 13.01 21.89
C SER A 113 -36.20 12.03 21.21
N HIS A 114 -36.55 12.25 19.93
CA HIS A 114 -37.46 11.39 19.15
C HIS A 114 -36.70 10.45 18.20
N LEU A 115 -35.37 10.43 18.25
CA LEU A 115 -34.59 9.43 17.53
C LEU A 115 -34.82 8.05 18.18
N PRO A 116 -35.02 6.97 17.40
CA PRO A 116 -35.25 5.65 17.97
C PRO A 116 -34.09 5.21 18.86
N ALA A 117 -34.41 4.45 19.91
CA ALA A 117 -33.42 3.87 20.81
C ALA A 117 -32.35 3.12 20.03
N VAL A 118 -31.09 3.31 20.45
CA VAL A 118 -29.89 2.74 19.83
C VAL A 118 -30.09 1.23 19.60
N ARG A 119 -30.12 0.81 18.33
CA ARG A 119 -30.11 -0.61 17.99
C ARG A 119 -28.69 -1.17 18.11
N PRO A 120 -28.53 -2.47 18.41
CA PRO A 120 -27.23 -3.13 18.31
C PRO A 120 -26.64 -2.95 16.90
N LEU A 121 -25.34 -2.65 16.88
CA LEU A 121 -24.54 -2.56 15.66
C LEU A 121 -24.31 -3.95 15.07
N SER A 122 -24.30 -4.04 13.75
CA SER A 122 -23.94 -5.24 13.02
C SER A 122 -22.44 -5.58 13.21
N ARG A 123 -22.05 -6.83 12.92
CA ARG A 123 -20.66 -7.30 13.07
C ARG A 123 -19.63 -6.51 12.25
N SER A 124 -20.04 -5.82 11.19
CA SER A 124 -19.17 -4.92 10.41
C SER A 124 -19.02 -3.55 11.08
N GLU A 125 -20.11 -2.99 11.64
CA GLU A 125 -20.11 -1.73 12.38
C GLU A 125 -19.31 -1.84 13.71
N MET A 126 -19.28 -3.02 14.33
CA MET A 126 -18.49 -3.28 15.54
C MET A 126 -16.96 -3.27 15.30
N ARG A 127 -16.47 -3.39 14.06
CA ARG A 127 -15.01 -3.44 13.78
C ARG A 127 -14.30 -2.08 13.91
N TYR A 128 -15.04 -0.97 13.94
CA TYR A 128 -14.45 0.37 13.95
C TYR A 128 -14.91 1.27 15.11
N ALA A 129 -15.67 0.74 16.07
CA ALA A 129 -16.13 1.49 17.23
C ALA A 129 -15.43 1.01 18.52
N VAL A 130 -14.29 1.63 18.84
CA VAL A 130 -13.83 1.73 20.23
C VAL A 130 -14.11 3.16 20.67
N THR A 131 -15.21 3.36 21.41
CA THR A 131 -15.62 4.70 21.86
C THR A 131 -14.96 5.15 23.17
N GLY A 132 -13.88 4.48 23.58
CA GLY A 132 -13.02 4.87 24.70
C GLY A 132 -12.90 3.80 25.79
N VAL A 133 -11.69 3.66 26.35
CA VAL A 133 -11.39 2.85 27.53
C VAL A 133 -10.98 3.81 28.65
N GLY A 134 -11.66 3.72 29.80
CA GLY A 134 -11.28 4.43 31.02
C GLY A 134 -10.81 3.43 32.08
N ILE A 135 -9.58 3.60 32.57
CA ILE A 135 -9.02 2.80 33.66
C ILE A 135 -9.07 3.63 34.94
N THR A 136 -9.62 3.07 36.01
CA THR A 136 -9.55 3.66 37.35
C THR A 136 -8.93 2.64 38.29
N VAL A 137 -7.84 3.03 38.96
CA VAL A 137 -7.11 2.19 39.90
C VAL A 137 -7.50 2.58 41.32
N GLY A 138 -8.06 1.62 42.07
CA GLY A 138 -8.37 1.78 43.49
C GLY A 138 -7.33 1.09 44.36
N VAL A 139 -7.18 1.54 45.60
CA VAL A 139 -6.37 0.82 46.61
C VAL A 139 -7.33 0.01 47.49
N GLY A 140 -7.08 -1.30 47.61
CA GLY A 140 -7.97 -2.20 48.34
C GLY A 140 -7.86 -2.03 49.85
N SER A 141 -8.96 -2.24 50.56
CA SER A 141 -8.99 -2.19 52.04
C SER A 141 -8.43 -3.44 52.72
N THR A 142 -8.18 -4.53 51.97
CA THR A 142 -7.70 -5.81 52.50
C THR A 142 -6.30 -6.13 52.00
N PRO A 143 -5.31 -6.33 52.89
CA PRO A 143 -3.95 -6.74 52.48
C PRO A 143 -3.95 -8.12 51.81
N GLY A 144 -3.30 -8.23 50.64
CA GLY A 144 -2.93 -9.51 50.02
C GLY A 144 -3.90 -10.10 48.98
N GLN A 145 -4.99 -9.43 48.61
CA GLN A 145 -5.85 -9.86 47.50
C GLN A 145 -5.96 -8.79 46.41
N ALA A 146 -5.51 -9.14 45.20
CA ALA A 146 -5.83 -8.38 44.01
C ALA A 146 -7.21 -8.81 43.51
N SER A 147 -8.10 -7.85 43.29
CA SER A 147 -9.41 -8.09 42.68
C SER A 147 -9.61 -7.16 41.49
N GLY A 148 -10.20 -7.72 40.42
CA GLY A 148 -10.63 -6.97 39.24
C GLY A 148 -12.14 -7.08 39.08
N THR A 149 -12.79 -5.98 38.71
CA THR A 149 -14.18 -6.01 38.22
C THR A 149 -14.22 -5.48 36.79
N ALA A 150 -15.04 -6.13 35.96
CA ALA A 150 -15.35 -5.68 34.62
C ALA A 150 -16.87 -5.52 34.54
N THR A 151 -17.31 -4.30 34.28
CA THR A 151 -18.73 -3.98 34.10
C THR A 151 -18.91 -3.21 32.81
N LEU A 152 -19.94 -3.60 32.06
CA LEU A 152 -20.34 -2.95 30.82
C LEU A 152 -21.55 -2.06 31.13
N ASP A 153 -21.34 -0.74 31.09
CA ASP A 153 -22.39 0.25 31.31
C ASP A 153 -22.39 1.24 30.14
N GLY A 154 -23.54 1.37 29.47
CA GLY A 154 -23.71 2.26 28.33
C GLY A 154 -22.73 2.05 27.16
N GLY A 155 -22.13 0.86 27.00
CA GLY A 155 -21.17 0.57 25.94
C GLY A 155 -19.71 0.94 26.24
N ILE A 156 -19.39 1.37 27.48
CA ILE A 156 -18.02 1.57 27.94
C ILE A 156 -17.60 0.37 28.79
N LEU A 157 -16.52 -0.31 28.38
CA LEU A 157 -15.88 -1.31 29.22
C LEU A 157 -15.05 -0.60 30.29
N ARG A 158 -15.50 -0.66 31.54
CA ARG A 158 -14.74 -0.15 32.69
C ARG A 158 -14.01 -1.29 33.37
N LEU A 159 -12.69 -1.13 33.48
CA LEU A 159 -11.80 -2.07 34.18
C LEU A 159 -11.35 -1.42 35.48
N GLY A 160 -11.80 -1.96 36.61
CA GLY A 160 -11.35 -1.55 37.93
C GLY A 160 -10.30 -2.54 38.43
N LEU A 161 -9.05 -2.10 38.58
CA LEU A 161 -7.97 -2.87 39.18
C LEU A 161 -7.70 -2.36 40.60
N THR A 162 -7.70 -3.27 41.56
CA THR A 162 -7.40 -2.96 42.96
C THR A 162 -6.04 -3.55 43.33
N VAL A 163 -5.08 -2.69 43.68
CA VAL A 163 -3.71 -3.11 44.05
C VAL A 163 -3.56 -3.13 45.59
N PRO A 164 -2.93 -4.16 46.18
CA PRO A 164 -2.71 -4.21 47.63
C PRO A 164 -1.74 -3.11 48.11
N PRO A 165 -1.88 -2.58 49.34
CA PRO A 165 -0.91 -1.64 49.90
C PRO A 165 0.41 -2.35 50.26
N SER A 166 1.48 -1.93 49.58
CA SER A 166 2.94 -2.18 49.80
C SER A 166 3.40 -3.28 50.79
N GLY A 167 4.15 -4.26 50.26
CA GLY A 167 5.20 -5.01 50.96
C GLY A 167 6.56 -4.84 50.24
N PRO A 168 7.71 -5.05 50.90
CA PRO A 168 9.00 -4.44 50.56
C PRO A 168 9.61 -4.95 49.24
N HIS A 169 10.22 -4.00 48.52
CA HIS A 169 10.86 -4.19 47.22
C HIS A 169 12.22 -4.89 47.30
N THR A 170 12.46 -5.84 46.38
CA THR A 170 13.78 -6.29 45.95
C THR A 170 14.02 -5.91 44.48
N HIS A 171 15.25 -5.50 44.18
CA HIS A 171 15.74 -4.84 42.96
C HIS A 171 15.44 -5.54 41.61
N PRO A 172 15.45 -4.80 40.49
CA PRO A 172 14.89 -5.23 39.21
C PRO A 172 15.84 -6.12 38.42
N THR A 173 15.41 -7.33 38.07
CA THR A 173 15.78 -7.92 36.78
C THR A 173 14.99 -7.18 35.72
N GLY A 174 15.65 -6.34 34.93
CA GLY A 174 15.02 -5.56 33.88
C GLY A 174 14.32 -6.50 32.89
N ASP A 175 13.00 -6.49 32.92
CA ASP A 175 12.17 -7.09 31.89
C ASP A 175 12.37 -6.30 30.59
N ILE A 176 12.77 -7.00 29.54
CA ILE A 176 13.16 -6.44 28.24
C ILE A 176 12.06 -6.68 27.19
N THR A 177 10.90 -7.19 27.60
CA THR A 177 9.76 -7.54 26.73
C THR A 177 9.17 -6.35 25.95
N GLY A 178 9.42 -5.10 26.36
CA GLY A 178 8.97 -3.89 25.65
C GLY A 178 9.75 -3.53 24.36
N LEU A 179 10.80 -4.25 24.01
CA LEU A 179 11.63 -3.95 22.82
C LEU A 179 11.01 -4.43 21.51
N ALA A 180 10.17 -5.48 21.54
CA ALA A 180 9.44 -5.94 20.36
C ALA A 180 8.46 -4.87 19.84
N SER A 181 7.83 -4.12 20.74
CA SER A 181 6.98 -2.95 20.41
C SER A 181 7.78 -1.77 19.85
N ALA A 182 9.00 -1.50 20.36
CA ALA A 182 9.87 -0.43 19.87
C ALA A 182 10.38 -0.68 18.43
N LEU A 183 10.55 -1.96 18.05
CA LEU A 183 10.93 -2.35 16.69
C LEU A 183 9.79 -2.11 15.69
N ALA A 184 8.53 -2.29 16.10
CA ALA A 184 7.35 -2.07 15.25
C ALA A 184 7.12 -0.60 14.87
N ASP A 185 7.66 0.34 15.65
CA ASP A 185 7.52 1.79 15.45
C ASP A 185 8.70 2.45 14.72
N LEU A 186 9.62 1.65 14.16
CA LEU A 186 10.83 2.12 13.49
C LEU A 186 10.49 2.71 12.10
N LYS A 187 9.87 3.90 12.08
CA LYS A 187 9.62 4.70 10.87
C LYS A 187 10.96 5.01 10.20
N LEU A 188 11.21 4.35 9.07
CA LEU A 188 12.51 4.25 8.38
C LEU A 188 13.07 5.55 7.77
N THR A 189 12.54 6.73 8.11
CA THR A 189 13.14 7.99 7.65
C THR A 189 12.64 9.15 8.48
N LYS A 190 13.47 9.68 9.37
CA LYS A 190 13.26 11.00 9.98
C LYS A 190 14.46 11.87 9.67
N GLY A 191 14.21 13.11 9.23
CA GLY A 191 15.24 14.14 9.33
C GLY A 191 15.58 14.33 10.81
N ALA A 192 16.87 14.34 11.17
CA ALA A 192 17.26 14.67 12.53
C ALA A 192 16.76 16.08 12.87
N PRO A 193 16.08 16.29 14.02
CA PRO A 193 15.67 17.62 14.43
C PRO A 193 16.88 18.56 14.51
N ALA A 194 16.68 19.82 14.14
CA ALA A 194 17.72 20.83 14.33
C ALA A 194 18.09 20.90 15.82
N GLY A 195 19.39 20.88 16.14
CA GLY A 195 19.85 20.88 17.52
C GLY A 195 19.74 19.53 18.26
N ALA A 196 19.51 18.42 17.55
CA ALA A 196 19.38 17.11 18.18
C ALA A 196 20.58 16.77 19.09
N ASN A 197 20.28 16.30 20.30
CA ASN A 197 21.27 15.78 21.22
C ASN A 197 21.20 14.24 21.25
N PHE A 198 22.03 13.58 20.46
CA PHE A 198 22.04 12.11 20.40
C PHE A 198 22.45 11.45 21.71
N ASN A 199 22.98 12.18 22.70
CA ASN A 199 23.19 11.62 24.05
C ASN A 199 21.87 11.32 24.78
N THR A 200 20.74 11.92 24.39
CA THR A 200 19.42 11.64 24.97
C THR A 200 18.62 10.59 24.20
N TYR A 201 19.14 10.12 23.06
CA TYR A 201 18.45 9.21 22.14
C TYR A 201 18.74 7.77 22.51
N TYR A 202 18.17 7.32 23.63
CA TYR A 202 18.37 5.97 24.17
C TYR A 202 17.10 5.23 24.55
N THR A 203 15.95 5.85 24.39
CA THR A 203 14.64 5.21 24.57
C THR A 203 14.07 4.75 23.23
N ASP A 204 13.10 3.86 23.28
CA ASP A 204 12.26 3.44 22.15
C ASP A 204 11.68 4.60 21.32
N ALA A 205 11.27 5.69 21.97
CA ALA A 205 10.76 6.90 21.31
C ALA A 205 11.77 7.54 20.34
N HIS A 206 13.06 7.26 20.52
CA HIS A 206 14.15 7.77 19.70
C HIS A 206 14.71 6.74 18.71
N SER A 207 14.22 5.50 18.74
CA SER A 207 14.63 4.45 17.81
C SER A 207 14.27 4.83 16.37
N GLY A 208 15.21 4.61 15.45
CA GLY A 208 15.05 4.99 14.06
C GLY A 208 16.32 5.38 13.35
N HIS A 209 16.19 5.66 12.05
CA HIS A 209 17.28 6.14 11.20
C HIS A 209 17.13 7.66 10.98
N TRP A 210 18.13 8.40 11.45
CA TRP A 210 18.16 9.86 11.45
C TRP A 210 19.18 10.36 10.44
N TYR A 211 18.73 11.11 9.44
CA TYR A 211 19.60 11.70 8.41
C TYR A 211 19.83 13.18 8.69
N PHE A 212 21.03 13.67 8.40
CA PHE A 212 21.36 15.09 8.56
C PHE A 212 22.40 15.58 7.56
N SER A 213 22.25 16.85 7.17
CA SER A 213 23.23 17.57 6.37
C SER A 213 24.40 18.04 7.24
N ALA A 214 25.50 18.42 6.60
CA ALA A 214 26.65 19.04 7.27
C ALA A 214 26.27 20.30 8.07
N ALA A 215 25.36 21.11 7.52
CA ALA A 215 24.86 22.31 8.21
C ALA A 215 24.05 21.97 9.47
N ALA A 216 23.24 20.91 9.41
CA ALA A 216 22.46 20.46 10.57
C ALA A 216 23.35 19.86 11.67
N ALA A 217 24.40 19.12 11.28
CA ALA A 217 25.36 18.52 12.21
C ALA A 217 26.03 19.55 13.14
N ALA A 218 26.27 20.77 12.65
CA ALA A 218 26.95 21.83 13.41
C ALA A 218 26.20 22.27 14.67
N GLY A 219 24.88 22.07 14.70
CA GLY A 219 24.05 22.34 15.88
C GLY A 219 23.80 21.10 16.76
N MET A 220 24.25 19.91 16.35
CA MET A 220 23.96 18.65 17.04
C MET A 220 25.02 18.32 18.08
N SER A 221 24.61 17.65 19.16
CA SER A 221 25.53 17.13 20.18
C SER A 221 25.44 15.61 20.30
N GLY A 222 26.50 14.98 20.81
CA GLY A 222 26.59 13.52 20.89
C GLY A 222 27.04 12.82 19.61
N LEU A 223 27.39 13.57 18.56
CA LEU A 223 28.09 13.04 17.39
C LEU A 223 29.52 12.61 17.74
N PRO A 224 30.15 11.75 16.92
CA PRO A 224 31.56 11.43 17.10
C PRO A 224 32.46 12.68 16.97
N ALA A 225 33.55 12.71 17.74
CA ALA A 225 34.48 13.83 17.70
C ALA A 225 35.04 14.02 16.27
N GLY A 226 35.03 15.26 15.78
CA GLY A 226 35.46 15.59 14.41
C GLY A 226 34.39 15.43 13.32
N PHE A 227 33.16 15.06 13.67
CA PHE A 227 32.05 14.90 12.72
C PHE A 227 30.92 15.91 12.91
N THR A 228 31.11 16.93 13.74
CA THR A 228 30.12 17.99 13.98
C THR A 228 29.87 18.89 12.77
N ASP A 229 30.68 18.83 11.72
CA ASP A 229 30.52 19.61 10.49
C ASP A 229 30.26 18.73 9.26
N LYS A 230 29.93 17.45 9.46
CA LYS A 230 29.81 16.45 8.38
C LYS A 230 28.37 15.97 8.22
N ALA A 231 27.97 15.78 6.97
CA ALA A 231 26.73 15.09 6.67
C ALA A 231 26.86 13.61 7.03
N GLY A 232 25.76 12.99 7.43
CA GLY A 232 25.74 11.59 7.77
C GLY A 232 24.37 11.13 8.22
N SER A 233 24.36 9.95 8.81
CA SER A 233 23.17 9.41 9.44
C SER A 233 23.49 8.61 10.69
N ILE A 234 22.55 8.57 11.63
CA ILE A 234 22.65 7.73 12.83
C ILE A 234 21.48 6.76 12.85
N LEU A 235 21.78 5.47 13.00
CA LEU A 235 20.81 4.47 13.43
C LEU A 235 20.82 4.42 14.96
N VAL A 236 19.67 4.71 15.57
CA VAL A 236 19.45 4.57 17.00
C VAL A 236 18.61 3.32 17.25
N LEU A 237 19.16 2.41 18.05
CA LEU A 237 18.49 1.20 18.53
C LEU A 237 18.28 1.36 20.03
N GLY A 238 17.24 2.10 20.42
CA GLY A 238 16.87 2.36 21.82
C GLY A 238 15.82 1.37 22.34
N SER A 239 15.76 1.22 23.67
CA SER A 239 14.80 0.35 24.35
C SER A 239 14.09 1.05 25.51
N PRO A 240 12.90 0.55 25.93
CA PRO A 240 12.23 1.05 27.13
C PRO A 240 13.08 0.92 28.39
N SER A 241 13.93 -0.12 28.43
CA SER A 241 14.86 -0.42 29.53
C SER A 241 16.15 0.41 29.48
N ARG A 242 16.22 1.43 28.58
CA ARG A 242 17.36 2.36 28.41
C ARG A 242 18.68 1.69 28.05
N VAL A 243 18.62 0.49 27.48
CA VAL A 243 19.73 -0.10 26.73
C VAL A 243 19.64 0.46 25.31
N ALA A 244 20.71 1.07 24.83
CA ALA A 244 20.73 1.64 23.49
C ALA A 244 22.08 1.49 22.80
N THR A 245 22.01 1.24 21.50
CA THR A 245 23.17 1.25 20.58
C THR A 245 22.95 2.30 19.52
N GLN A 246 23.98 3.09 19.22
CA GLN A 246 23.99 4.02 18.09
C GLN A 246 25.05 3.61 17.09
N ILE A 247 24.72 3.71 15.80
CA ILE A 247 25.64 3.52 14.69
C ILE A 247 25.62 4.77 13.83
N TYR A 248 26.78 5.40 13.67
CA TYR A 248 26.97 6.56 12.82
C TYR A 248 27.58 6.15 11.48
N PHE A 249 26.95 6.60 10.40
CA PHE A 249 27.39 6.43 9.01
C PHE A 249 27.77 7.79 8.43
N PRO A 250 29.07 8.12 8.32
CA PRO A 250 29.51 9.36 7.66
C PRO A 250 29.24 9.31 6.16
N TYR A 251 28.81 10.44 5.57
CA TYR A 251 28.64 10.56 4.11
C TYR A 251 29.86 11.18 3.45
N GLY A 252 30.22 10.68 2.26
CA GLY A 252 31.25 11.28 1.40
C GLY A 252 32.70 10.94 1.73
N TYR A 253 32.96 10.12 2.75
CA TYR A 253 34.32 9.69 3.13
C TYR A 253 34.41 8.16 3.11
N PHE A 254 34.85 7.60 1.99
CA PHE A 254 35.07 6.16 1.84
C PHE A 254 36.16 5.59 2.76
N SER A 255 36.92 6.45 3.46
CA SER A 255 37.99 6.07 4.39
C SER A 255 37.59 6.05 5.87
N THR A 256 36.41 6.56 6.23
CA THR A 256 35.98 6.60 7.63
C THR A 256 34.96 5.50 7.89
N GLU A 257 35.33 4.57 8.75
CA GLU A 257 34.46 3.46 9.12
C GLU A 257 33.22 3.93 9.87
N PRO A 258 32.09 3.19 9.75
CA PRO A 258 30.97 3.38 10.66
C PRO A 258 31.43 3.27 12.11
N LEU A 259 30.99 4.23 12.92
CA LEU A 259 31.30 4.28 14.35
C LEU A 259 30.10 3.79 15.13
N ARG A 260 30.32 3.12 16.25
CA ARG A 260 29.27 2.74 17.20
C ARG A 260 29.55 3.27 18.59
N ARG A 261 28.49 3.33 19.39
CA ARG A 261 28.57 3.43 20.84
C ARG A 261 27.35 2.79 21.48
N THR A 262 27.49 2.35 22.72
CA THR A 262 26.41 1.69 23.47
C THR A 262 26.32 2.29 24.87
N ILE A 263 25.14 2.27 25.49
CA ILE A 263 25.03 2.59 26.92
C ILE A 263 25.77 1.54 27.75
N THR A 264 26.70 1.99 28.59
CA THR A 264 27.53 1.13 29.44
C THR A 264 26.92 0.91 30.83
N THR A 265 26.10 1.86 31.29
CA THR A 265 25.42 1.78 32.60
C THR A 265 24.00 2.31 32.48
N ILE A 266 23.01 1.41 32.67
CA ILE A 266 21.57 1.74 32.58
C ILE A 266 21.17 2.82 33.59
N ALA A 267 21.77 2.82 34.80
CA ALA A 267 21.42 3.76 35.86
C ALA A 267 21.83 5.21 35.57
N SER A 268 22.95 5.42 34.87
CA SER A 268 23.51 6.75 34.61
C SER A 268 23.33 7.21 33.16
N ASN A 269 22.74 6.37 32.29
CA ASN A 269 22.63 6.59 30.84
C ASN A 269 23.97 7.00 30.20
N THR A 270 25.08 6.48 30.73
CA THR A 270 26.42 6.83 30.26
C THR A 270 26.70 6.07 28.97
N TRP A 271 27.02 6.80 27.91
CA TRP A 271 27.46 6.24 26.64
C TRP A 271 28.92 5.82 26.73
N SER A 272 29.27 4.70 26.08
CA SER A 272 30.65 4.42 25.73
C SER A 272 31.20 5.53 24.83
N PRO A 273 32.53 5.68 24.75
CA PRO A 273 33.14 6.38 23.63
C PRO A 273 32.64 5.84 22.29
N TRP A 274 32.66 6.70 21.28
CA TRP A 274 32.49 6.25 19.90
C TRP A 274 33.71 5.40 19.50
N GLU A 275 33.45 4.20 19.00
CA GLU A 275 34.46 3.23 18.59
C GLU A 275 34.16 2.70 17.17
N PRO A 276 35.17 2.40 16.35
CA PRO A 276 34.96 1.74 15.06
C PRO A 276 34.30 0.37 15.24
N ILE A 277 33.36 0.03 14.35
CA ILE A 277 32.62 -1.25 14.40
C ILE A 277 33.54 -2.48 14.17
N GLY A 278 34.78 -2.28 13.70
CA GLY A 278 35.79 -3.32 13.44
C GLY A 278 36.75 -3.68 14.60
N GLY A 279 36.81 -2.89 15.67
CA GLY A 279 37.84 -3.01 16.71
C GLY A 279 39.16 -2.28 16.35
N THR A 280 40.24 -2.52 17.11
CA THR A 280 41.55 -1.89 16.88
C THR A 280 42.00 -2.07 15.43
N PRO A 281 42.53 -1.02 14.77
CA PRO A 281 42.75 -1.04 13.32
C PRO A 281 43.73 -2.15 12.94
N ASP A 282 43.25 -3.16 12.21
CA ASP A 282 44.08 -3.84 11.22
C ASP A 282 44.18 -2.85 10.03
N PRO A 283 45.38 -2.42 9.63
CA PRO A 283 45.57 -1.37 8.63
C PRO A 283 45.04 -1.68 7.23
N VAL A 284 44.52 -2.89 6.94
CA VAL A 284 44.14 -3.29 5.57
C VAL A 284 42.63 -3.32 5.31
N THR A 285 41.77 -3.76 6.25
CA THR A 285 40.28 -3.71 6.09
C THR A 285 39.56 -3.91 7.43
N PRO A 286 39.33 -2.87 8.24
CA PRO A 286 38.86 -3.07 9.62
C PRO A 286 37.35 -3.35 9.75
N PHE A 287 36.51 -2.84 8.84
CA PHE A 287 35.05 -3.01 8.94
C PHE A 287 34.55 -4.42 8.57
N THR A 288 35.19 -5.08 7.60
CA THR A 288 34.79 -6.40 7.11
C THR A 288 35.66 -7.48 7.73
N ARG A 289 35.05 -8.39 8.49
CA ARG A 289 35.69 -9.62 8.98
C ARG A 289 35.93 -10.67 7.88
N GLY A 290 35.52 -10.36 6.64
CA GLY A 290 35.62 -11.24 5.48
C GLY A 290 34.40 -12.14 5.31
N THR A 291 34.59 -13.25 4.60
CA THR A 291 33.54 -14.25 4.40
C THR A 291 33.23 -14.97 5.70
N MET A 292 31.94 -15.16 5.96
CA MET A 292 31.46 -15.88 7.12
C MET A 292 31.98 -17.34 7.15
N PRO A 293 32.53 -17.83 8.28
CA PRO A 293 33.04 -19.19 8.36
C PRO A 293 31.92 -20.22 8.15
N LEU A 294 32.21 -21.28 7.39
CA LEU A 294 31.27 -22.38 7.16
C LEU A 294 30.90 -23.07 8.48
N ASN A 295 29.69 -23.63 8.55
CA ASN A 295 29.17 -24.34 9.72
C ASN A 295 29.10 -23.50 11.02
N SER A 296 29.14 -22.17 10.92
CA SER A 296 29.00 -21.31 12.10
C SER A 296 27.57 -21.37 12.63
N ASN A 297 27.42 -21.41 13.96
CA ASN A 297 26.17 -21.13 14.63
C ASN A 297 26.18 -19.69 15.14
N ILE A 298 25.40 -18.80 14.51
CA ILE A 298 25.39 -17.39 14.93
C ILE A 298 24.62 -17.13 16.21
N ASN A 299 23.95 -18.14 16.77
CA ASN A 299 23.41 -18.02 18.12
C ASN A 299 24.53 -17.99 19.19
N ASP A 300 25.73 -18.48 18.86
CA ASP A 300 26.88 -18.45 19.77
C ASP A 300 27.69 -17.14 19.62
N TRP A 301 27.28 -16.23 18.73
CA TRP A 301 28.02 -15.01 18.37
C TRP A 301 27.52 -13.81 19.18
N TRP A 302 27.61 -13.93 20.49
CA TRP A 302 27.26 -12.89 21.45
C TRP A 302 28.49 -12.22 22.07
N GLY A 303 29.70 -12.71 21.82
CA GLY A 303 30.96 -12.16 22.33
C GLY A 303 31.56 -11.05 21.45
N THR A 304 32.40 -10.20 22.05
CA THR A 304 33.07 -9.10 21.34
C THR A 304 34.07 -9.56 20.28
N ASP A 305 34.52 -10.82 20.33
CA ASP A 305 35.41 -11.45 19.35
C ASP A 305 34.78 -11.58 17.95
N ARG A 306 33.44 -11.51 17.88
CA ARG A 306 32.68 -11.61 16.61
C ARG A 306 32.19 -10.28 16.05
N ASN A 307 32.52 -9.16 16.70
CA ASN A 307 32.13 -7.83 16.25
C ASN A 307 32.64 -7.51 14.84
N GLY A 308 31.74 -7.01 14.00
CA GLY A 308 32.07 -6.55 12.64
C GLY A 308 31.05 -6.99 11.59
N LEU A 309 31.33 -6.62 10.34
CA LEU A 309 30.52 -7.02 9.18
C LEU A 309 31.08 -8.29 8.54
N TRP A 310 30.24 -9.31 8.40
CA TRP A 310 30.57 -10.59 7.77
C TRP A 310 29.85 -10.71 6.44
N HIS A 311 30.58 -11.14 5.39
CA HIS A 311 30.00 -11.40 4.08
C HIS A 311 29.44 -12.82 4.02
N MET A 312 28.17 -12.94 3.67
CA MET A 312 27.48 -14.20 3.51
C MET A 312 27.46 -14.56 2.01
N THR A 313 28.20 -15.60 1.64
CA THR A 313 28.09 -16.25 0.33
C THR A 313 27.04 -17.36 0.37
N ILE A 314 26.55 -17.81 -0.80
CA ILE A 314 25.65 -18.98 -0.92
C ILE A 314 26.22 -20.18 -0.14
N SER A 315 27.51 -20.50 -0.34
CA SER A 315 28.17 -21.61 0.34
C SER A 315 28.15 -21.47 1.87
N SER A 316 28.44 -20.28 2.41
CA SER A 316 28.33 -20.04 3.85
C SER A 316 26.89 -20.08 4.33
N SER A 317 25.95 -19.43 3.64
CA SER A 317 24.54 -19.39 4.02
C SER A 317 23.85 -20.76 4.00
N ASN A 318 24.39 -21.74 3.29
CA ASN A 318 23.88 -23.12 3.28
C ASN A 318 24.26 -23.90 4.54
N THR A 319 25.33 -23.50 5.23
CA THR A 319 25.91 -24.25 6.35
C THR A 319 25.79 -23.53 7.68
N VAL A 320 25.60 -22.21 7.66
CA VAL A 320 25.37 -21.41 8.85
C VAL A 320 24.00 -21.73 9.44
N THR A 321 23.93 -21.84 10.76
CA THR A 321 22.69 -22.02 11.53
C THR A 321 22.35 -20.78 12.34
N GLY A 322 21.06 -20.57 12.63
CA GLY A 322 20.56 -19.38 13.33
C GLY A 322 20.29 -18.17 12.43
N LEU A 323 20.28 -18.36 11.11
CA LEU A 323 19.87 -17.33 10.14
C LEU A 323 18.37 -17.01 10.24
N PRO A 324 17.93 -15.86 9.71
CA PRO A 324 16.51 -15.61 9.54
C PRO A 324 15.87 -16.65 8.62
N ASP A 325 14.60 -16.96 8.87
CA ASP A 325 13.84 -17.93 8.08
C ASP A 325 13.84 -17.58 6.59
N GLY A 326 14.06 -18.60 5.75
CA GLY A 326 14.13 -18.43 4.30
C GLY A 326 15.42 -17.80 3.76
N MET A 327 16.40 -17.49 4.61
CA MET A 327 17.69 -16.92 4.18
C MET A 327 18.78 -17.97 3.92
N GLN A 328 18.50 -19.26 4.15
CA GLN A 328 19.39 -20.35 3.77
C GLN A 328 19.62 -20.35 2.25
N GLY A 329 20.87 -20.49 1.83
CA GLY A 329 21.26 -20.51 0.41
C GLY A 329 21.26 -19.15 -0.30
N ARG A 330 21.19 -18.03 0.45
CA ARG A 330 21.17 -16.67 -0.10
C ARG A 330 22.42 -15.87 0.25
N ASN A 331 22.85 -15.01 -0.68
CA ASN A 331 23.90 -14.03 -0.41
C ASN A 331 23.37 -12.87 0.45
N GLY A 332 24.22 -12.33 1.31
CA GLY A 332 23.91 -11.17 2.14
C GLY A 332 25.09 -10.71 2.99
N GLN A 333 24.80 -9.89 3.98
CA GLN A 333 25.78 -9.45 4.98
C GLN A 333 25.20 -9.60 6.38
N LEU A 334 26.03 -9.96 7.36
CA LEU A 334 25.67 -10.04 8.77
C LEU A 334 26.53 -9.07 9.56
N LEU A 335 25.91 -8.08 10.20
CA LEU A 335 26.57 -7.19 11.15
C LEU A 335 26.35 -7.72 12.56
N VAL A 336 27.44 -7.90 13.32
CA VAL A 336 27.39 -8.32 14.72
C VAL A 336 27.91 -7.20 15.61
N LEU A 337 27.11 -6.84 16.61
CA LEU A 337 27.40 -5.79 17.58
C LEU A 337 27.20 -6.31 18.99
N ALA A 338 28.27 -6.84 19.57
CA ALA A 338 28.36 -7.34 20.93
C ALA A 338 29.11 -6.38 21.86
N SER A 339 28.74 -6.42 23.13
CA SER A 339 29.39 -5.74 24.25
C SER A 339 29.99 -6.75 25.23
N SER A 340 30.97 -6.32 26.04
CA SER A 340 31.55 -7.15 27.11
C SER A 340 30.56 -7.51 28.21
N LEU A 341 29.40 -6.85 28.25
CA LEU A 341 28.33 -7.10 29.20
C LEU A 341 27.37 -8.21 28.73
N GLY A 342 27.63 -8.86 27.59
CA GLY A 342 26.78 -9.94 27.07
C GLY A 342 25.52 -9.45 26.34
N VAL A 343 25.36 -8.13 26.16
CA VAL A 343 24.32 -7.54 25.30
C VAL A 343 24.84 -7.49 23.87
N SER A 344 24.12 -8.15 22.96
CA SER A 344 24.51 -8.28 21.56
C SER A 344 23.34 -8.08 20.61
N THR A 345 23.64 -7.50 19.45
CA THR A 345 22.69 -7.25 18.35
C THR A 345 23.25 -7.83 17.07
N GLN A 346 22.40 -8.47 16.27
CA GLN A 346 22.74 -8.94 14.94
C GLN A 346 21.80 -8.31 13.92
N MET A 347 22.35 -7.85 12.80
CA MET A 347 21.58 -7.34 11.67
C MET A 347 21.96 -8.09 10.39
N TYR A 348 20.98 -8.65 9.69
CA TYR A 348 21.17 -9.35 8.43
C TYR A 348 20.65 -8.51 7.27
N PHE A 349 21.46 -8.31 6.23
CA PHE A 349 21.15 -7.55 5.04
C PHE A 349 21.14 -8.50 3.84
N PRO A 350 19.98 -9.04 3.41
CA PRO A 350 19.91 -9.82 2.18
C PRO A 350 20.21 -8.92 0.98
N TYR A 351 20.88 -9.45 -0.04
CA TYR A 351 21.04 -8.70 -1.28
C TYR A 351 19.70 -8.54 -2.01
N ALA A 352 19.48 -7.37 -2.60
CA ALA A 352 18.18 -6.82 -3.04
C ALA A 352 17.37 -7.68 -4.03
N TYR A 353 17.95 -8.76 -4.56
CA TYR A 353 17.28 -9.69 -5.47
C TYR A 353 16.27 -10.62 -4.75
N TYR A 354 16.43 -10.84 -3.44
CA TYR A 354 15.74 -11.95 -2.74
C TYR A 354 14.46 -11.57 -1.98
N GLY A 355 13.98 -10.32 -2.09
CA GLY A 355 12.66 -9.91 -1.57
C GLY A 355 12.53 -9.84 -0.05
N GLY A 356 13.60 -10.06 0.72
CA GLY A 356 13.64 -9.79 2.17
C GLY A 356 14.19 -8.40 2.44
N GLY A 357 13.58 -7.65 3.37
CA GLY A 357 14.22 -6.46 3.94
C GLY A 357 15.36 -6.83 4.91
N PRO A 358 16.16 -5.86 5.37
CA PRO A 358 17.09 -6.10 6.46
C PRO A 358 16.37 -6.65 7.70
N MET A 359 17.02 -7.54 8.44
CA MET A 359 16.48 -8.17 9.64
C MET A 359 17.38 -7.89 10.83
N ILE A 360 16.82 -7.90 12.04
CA ILE A 360 17.50 -7.61 13.29
C ILE A 360 17.04 -8.56 14.39
N ARG A 361 17.96 -8.95 15.27
CA ARG A 361 17.67 -9.59 16.55
C ARG A 361 18.68 -9.15 17.60
N GLN A 362 18.37 -9.40 18.86
CA GLN A 362 19.22 -9.03 19.98
C GLN A 362 19.14 -10.06 21.10
N THR A 363 20.13 -10.08 21.98
CA THR A 363 20.07 -10.90 23.19
C THR A 363 18.99 -10.36 24.13
N THR A 364 18.03 -11.21 24.52
CA THR A 364 16.96 -10.89 25.48
C THR A 364 17.40 -11.05 26.93
N ASN A 365 18.55 -11.68 27.16
CA ASN A 365 19.14 -11.81 28.48
C ASN A 365 20.67 -11.90 28.35
N ALA A 366 21.37 -10.96 28.98
CA ALA A 366 22.81 -10.85 28.92
C ALA A 366 23.55 -11.99 29.65
N GLY A 367 22.92 -12.64 30.62
CA GLY A 367 23.52 -13.74 31.40
C GLY A 367 23.29 -15.14 30.80
N THR A 368 22.20 -15.32 30.04
CA THR A 368 21.90 -16.61 29.36
C THR A 368 22.20 -16.57 27.87
N HIS A 369 22.57 -15.42 27.33
CA HIS A 369 22.82 -15.18 25.90
C HIS A 369 21.68 -15.65 24.98
N THR A 370 20.45 -15.65 25.50
CA THR A 370 19.27 -16.03 24.73
C THR A 370 18.97 -14.94 23.71
N TRP A 371 18.72 -15.32 22.46
CA TRP A 371 18.36 -14.37 21.39
C TRP A 371 16.84 -14.16 21.32
N SER A 372 16.43 -12.96 20.92
CA SER A 372 15.10 -12.75 20.37
C SER A 372 14.98 -13.45 19.02
N ASP A 373 13.74 -13.67 18.59
CA ASP A 373 13.47 -14.02 17.20
C ASP A 373 13.99 -12.91 16.26
N TRP A 374 14.26 -13.31 15.02
CA TRP A 374 14.54 -12.36 13.95
C TRP A 374 13.30 -11.54 13.63
N ALA A 375 13.41 -10.21 13.70
CA ALA A 375 12.41 -9.27 13.24
C ALA A 375 12.93 -8.52 12.01
N ALA A 376 12.07 -8.02 11.12
CA ALA A 376 12.56 -7.10 10.10
C ALA A 376 12.95 -5.76 10.74
N LEU A 377 13.99 -5.14 10.21
CA LEU A 377 14.41 -3.81 10.62
C LEU A 377 13.37 -2.81 10.07
N GLY A 378 12.55 -2.25 10.96
CA GLY A 378 11.28 -1.61 10.59
C GLY A 378 10.05 -2.21 11.29
N GLY A 379 10.25 -3.26 12.10
CA GLY A 379 9.21 -4.04 12.76
C GLY A 379 9.09 -5.42 12.13
N THR A 380 8.41 -6.36 12.80
CA THR A 380 7.81 -7.50 12.05
C THR A 380 7.18 -6.87 10.82
N PRO A 381 7.49 -7.31 9.58
CA PRO A 381 6.63 -6.95 8.48
C PRO A 381 5.29 -7.50 8.95
N THR A 382 4.41 -6.62 9.40
CA THR A 382 3.18 -6.92 10.12
C THR A 382 2.23 -7.51 9.10
N SER A 383 2.60 -8.63 8.47
CA SER A 383 2.13 -8.95 7.12
C SER A 383 1.96 -7.63 6.34
N SER A 384 3.01 -6.80 6.28
CA SER A 384 2.88 -5.33 6.25
C SER A 384 2.00 -4.85 5.10
N THR A 385 0.73 -4.66 5.41
CA THR A 385 -0.19 -3.73 4.76
C THR A 385 0.25 -2.27 4.99
N GLY A 386 1.28 -2.05 5.83
CA GLY A 386 1.80 -0.73 6.21
C GLY A 386 2.87 -0.11 5.29
N SER A 387 3.66 -0.89 4.54
CA SER A 387 4.16 -0.35 3.26
C SER A 387 3.03 -0.62 2.30
N GLY A 388 2.11 0.35 2.19
CA GLY A 388 0.90 0.14 1.39
C GLY A 388 1.27 -0.48 0.03
N PRO A 389 0.42 -1.31 -0.57
CA PRO A 389 0.63 -1.95 -1.87
C PRO A 389 1.26 -1.00 -2.91
N TRP A 390 0.91 0.28 -2.81
CA TRP A 390 1.50 1.43 -3.46
C TRP A 390 3.04 1.54 -3.42
N THR A 391 3.73 1.29 -2.30
CA THR A 391 5.21 1.40 -2.26
C THR A 391 5.87 0.35 -3.15
N GLN A 392 5.44 -0.92 -3.05
CA GLN A 392 5.98 -1.98 -3.92
C GLN A 392 5.62 -1.71 -5.38
N HIS A 393 4.38 -1.25 -5.61
CA HIS A 393 3.90 -0.88 -6.93
C HIS A 393 4.72 0.25 -7.56
N THR A 394 4.98 1.35 -6.83
CA THR A 394 5.82 2.47 -7.31
C THR A 394 7.25 2.04 -7.60
N MET A 395 7.84 1.15 -6.78
CA MET A 395 9.16 0.60 -7.08
C MET A 395 9.16 -0.22 -8.37
N ARG A 396 8.10 -1.00 -8.62
CA ARG A 396 7.93 -1.76 -9.87
C ARG A 396 7.69 -0.85 -11.07
N GLN A 397 6.85 0.16 -10.95
CA GLN A 397 6.66 1.20 -11.96
C GLN A 397 7.97 1.88 -12.33
N THR A 398 8.81 2.20 -11.33
CA THR A 398 10.15 2.78 -11.57
C THR A 398 11.06 1.83 -12.34
N ARG A 399 11.10 0.55 -11.95
CA ARG A 399 11.88 -0.49 -12.66
C ARG A 399 11.39 -0.69 -14.09
N PHE A 400 10.07 -0.74 -14.27
CA PHE A 400 9.43 -0.86 -15.58
C PHE A 400 9.72 0.36 -16.47
N MET A 401 9.57 1.57 -15.95
CA MET A 401 9.93 2.80 -16.65
C MET A 401 11.41 2.80 -17.05
N SER A 402 12.30 2.36 -16.17
CA SER A 402 13.72 2.19 -16.50
C SER A 402 13.94 1.13 -17.58
N ALA A 403 13.22 0.00 -17.55
CA ALA A 403 13.31 -1.05 -18.55
C ALA A 403 12.79 -0.61 -19.92
N MET A 404 11.88 0.37 -19.96
CA MET A 404 11.37 1.01 -21.17
C MET A 404 12.25 2.18 -21.65
N ASN A 405 13.34 2.50 -20.94
CA ASN A 405 14.18 3.69 -21.17
C ASN A 405 13.43 5.02 -21.02
N GLY A 406 12.45 5.08 -20.11
CA GLY A 406 11.62 6.25 -19.87
C GLY A 406 10.37 6.30 -20.75
N PRO A 407 9.67 7.46 -20.75
CA PRO A 407 8.51 7.66 -21.60
C PRO A 407 8.82 7.52 -23.09
N ILE A 408 7.92 6.88 -23.83
CA ILE A 408 8.06 6.65 -25.27
C ILE A 408 7.41 7.79 -26.05
N SER A 409 8.20 8.64 -26.70
CA SER A 409 7.66 9.67 -27.58
C SER A 409 6.91 9.06 -28.77
N THR A 410 5.74 9.63 -29.05
CA THR A 410 4.92 9.34 -30.24
C THR A 410 5.09 10.41 -31.32
N GLY A 411 5.85 11.48 -31.07
CA GLY A 411 6.03 12.60 -31.98
C GLY A 411 4.72 13.33 -32.28
N LYS A 412 3.90 13.58 -31.25
CA LYS A 412 2.57 14.22 -31.34
C LYS A 412 1.54 13.44 -32.18
N LYS A 413 1.72 12.12 -32.29
CA LYS A 413 0.80 11.21 -33.00
C LYS A 413 -0.06 10.45 -31.98
N ALA A 414 -1.17 9.88 -32.46
CA ALA A 414 -1.89 8.90 -31.65
C ALA A 414 -1.11 7.59 -31.57
N ALA A 415 -1.51 6.69 -30.67
CA ALA A 415 -0.92 5.37 -30.54
C ALA A 415 -1.99 4.28 -30.53
N VAL A 416 -1.69 3.14 -31.15
CA VAL A 416 -2.51 1.93 -31.08
C VAL A 416 -1.68 0.75 -30.62
N ALA A 417 -2.25 -0.07 -29.74
CA ALA A 417 -1.69 -1.35 -29.32
C ALA A 417 -2.73 -2.46 -29.40
N LEU A 418 -2.28 -3.69 -29.64
CA LEU A 418 -3.13 -4.87 -29.76
C LEU A 418 -2.82 -5.85 -28.64
N ARG A 419 -3.86 -6.27 -27.92
CA ARG A 419 -3.83 -7.35 -26.94
C ARG A 419 -4.68 -8.51 -27.45
N PHE A 420 -4.24 -9.72 -27.19
CA PHE A 420 -5.02 -10.92 -27.44
C PHE A 420 -5.18 -11.66 -26.13
N ASP A 421 -6.36 -12.22 -25.90
CA ASP A 421 -6.69 -12.98 -24.70
C ASP A 421 -7.01 -14.43 -25.16
N HIS A 422 -6.31 -15.42 -24.60
CA HIS A 422 -6.48 -16.85 -24.91
C HIS A 422 -6.26 -17.26 -26.37
N GLY A 423 -6.74 -18.46 -26.76
CA GLY A 423 -6.87 -18.91 -28.14
C GLY A 423 -5.54 -19.13 -28.87
N LEU A 424 -4.55 -19.75 -28.24
CA LEU A 424 -3.18 -19.83 -28.77
C LEU A 424 -3.10 -20.51 -30.15
N LEU A 425 -3.96 -21.49 -30.45
CA LEU A 425 -4.01 -22.15 -31.76
C LEU A 425 -4.34 -21.15 -32.89
N ASN A 426 -5.46 -20.43 -32.77
CA ASN A 426 -5.83 -19.41 -33.75
C ASN A 426 -4.88 -18.21 -33.71
N PHE A 427 -4.27 -17.92 -32.55
CA PHE A 427 -3.23 -16.90 -32.47
C PHE A 427 -2.02 -17.27 -33.34
N ARG A 428 -1.50 -18.50 -33.23
CA ARG A 428 -0.39 -19.00 -34.05
C ARG A 428 -0.74 -19.02 -35.54
N ASP A 429 -1.91 -19.54 -35.89
CA ASP A 429 -2.24 -19.86 -37.28
C ASP A 429 -2.76 -18.65 -38.07
N LYS A 430 -3.41 -17.71 -37.39
CA LYS A 430 -4.11 -16.60 -38.04
C LYS A 430 -3.58 -15.24 -37.61
N VAL A 431 -3.47 -14.99 -36.30
CA VAL A 431 -3.17 -13.63 -35.79
C VAL A 431 -1.69 -13.27 -35.93
N LEU A 432 -0.80 -14.09 -35.36
CA LEU A 432 0.63 -13.82 -35.27
C LEU A 432 1.28 -13.57 -36.65
N PRO A 433 1.00 -14.38 -37.70
CA PRO A 433 1.53 -14.11 -39.03
C PRO A 433 1.08 -12.75 -39.59
N LEU A 434 -0.19 -12.37 -39.37
CA LEU A 434 -0.75 -11.13 -39.87
C LEU A 434 -0.18 -9.88 -39.19
N VAL A 435 0.03 -9.91 -37.87
CA VAL A 435 0.61 -8.78 -37.13
C VAL A 435 2.12 -8.66 -37.41
N LYS A 436 2.84 -9.78 -37.53
CA LYS A 436 4.27 -9.80 -37.91
C LYS A 436 4.50 -9.24 -39.31
N ALA A 437 3.68 -9.63 -40.29
CA ALA A 437 3.77 -9.11 -41.65
C ALA A 437 3.62 -7.58 -41.73
N ARG A 438 3.05 -6.96 -40.69
CA ARG A 438 2.82 -5.51 -40.61
C ARG A 438 3.75 -4.81 -39.60
N GLY A 439 4.68 -5.54 -38.98
CA GLY A 439 5.59 -5.01 -37.98
C GLY A 439 4.86 -4.45 -36.75
N ILE A 440 3.80 -5.13 -36.30
CA ILE A 440 3.03 -4.75 -35.11
C ILE A 440 3.38 -5.74 -34.00
N LYS A 441 3.93 -5.22 -32.90
CA LYS A 441 4.15 -5.99 -31.67
C LYS A 441 2.88 -6.05 -30.85
N VAL A 442 2.64 -7.18 -30.20
CA VAL A 442 1.37 -7.47 -29.54
C VAL A 442 1.59 -8.05 -28.16
N SER A 443 0.53 -8.10 -27.35
CA SER A 443 0.57 -8.88 -26.09
C SER A 443 -0.37 -10.07 -26.13
N GLN A 444 -0.02 -11.08 -25.33
CA GLN A 444 -0.90 -12.19 -24.98
C GLN A 444 -1.19 -12.14 -23.47
N ALA A 445 -2.46 -12.04 -23.12
CA ALA A 445 -2.95 -12.20 -21.75
C ALA A 445 -3.01 -13.70 -21.44
N TYR A 446 -1.99 -14.18 -20.72
CA TYR A 446 -1.67 -15.60 -20.64
C TYR A 446 -2.04 -16.22 -19.29
N ASN A 447 -2.53 -17.47 -19.35
CA ASN A 447 -2.89 -18.31 -18.22
C ASN A 447 -2.09 -19.62 -18.25
N PRO A 448 -1.18 -19.87 -17.29
CA PRO A 448 -0.32 -21.04 -17.31
C PRO A 448 -1.06 -22.38 -17.19
N ARG A 449 -2.26 -22.41 -16.60
CA ARG A 449 -3.00 -23.68 -16.35
C ARG A 449 -4.03 -24.03 -17.43
N ASN A 450 -4.10 -23.26 -18.52
CA ASN A 450 -5.14 -23.37 -19.54
C ASN A 450 -4.75 -24.25 -20.75
N TRP A 451 -3.65 -24.99 -20.69
CA TRP A 451 -3.18 -25.85 -21.80
C TRP A 451 -4.17 -26.93 -22.24
N HIS A 452 -5.07 -27.36 -21.36
CA HIS A 452 -6.04 -28.40 -21.63
C HIS A 452 -7.22 -27.95 -22.51
N TYR A 453 -7.40 -26.65 -22.75
CA TYR A 453 -8.49 -26.15 -23.59
C TYR A 453 -8.22 -26.38 -25.08
N PRO A 454 -9.24 -26.77 -25.88
CA PRO A 454 -9.08 -27.03 -27.32
C PRO A 454 -8.52 -25.84 -28.12
N GLU A 455 -8.78 -24.63 -27.67
CA GLU A 455 -8.30 -23.40 -28.32
C GLU A 455 -6.77 -23.20 -28.21
N ASN A 456 -6.08 -24.00 -27.40
CA ASN A 456 -4.63 -24.02 -27.25
C ASN A 456 -4.00 -25.27 -27.87
N ALA A 457 -4.80 -26.16 -28.48
CA ALA A 457 -4.33 -27.43 -29.00
C ALA A 457 -3.20 -27.26 -30.02
N GLY A 458 -2.11 -28.01 -29.83
CA GLY A 458 -0.96 -28.00 -30.73
C GLY A 458 -0.02 -26.81 -30.57
N VAL A 459 -0.24 -25.93 -29.58
CA VAL A 459 0.74 -24.92 -29.16
C VAL A 459 1.33 -25.34 -27.81
N THR A 460 2.64 -25.17 -27.65
CA THR A 460 3.37 -25.50 -26.42
C THR A 460 3.92 -24.25 -25.74
N ALA A 461 4.32 -24.38 -24.47
CA ALA A 461 5.05 -23.31 -23.77
C ALA A 461 6.34 -22.92 -24.51
N THR A 462 7.01 -23.89 -25.15
CA THR A 462 8.20 -23.63 -25.98
C THR A 462 7.88 -22.73 -27.18
N ASP A 463 6.76 -22.96 -27.86
CA ASP A 463 6.33 -22.12 -28.98
C ASP A 463 6.08 -20.68 -28.51
N LEU A 464 5.28 -20.51 -27.46
CA LEU A 464 4.98 -19.19 -26.90
C LEU A 464 6.25 -18.48 -26.42
N ASN A 465 7.13 -19.18 -25.71
CA ASN A 465 8.41 -18.65 -25.25
C ASN A 465 9.31 -18.23 -26.42
N SER A 466 9.25 -18.92 -27.57
CA SER A 466 10.00 -18.53 -28.77
C SER A 466 9.50 -17.21 -29.37
N TRP A 467 8.19 -16.95 -29.33
CA TRP A 467 7.62 -15.68 -29.80
C TRP A 467 8.00 -14.50 -28.89
N VAL A 468 8.07 -14.76 -27.58
CA VAL A 468 8.58 -13.79 -26.60
C VAL A 468 10.07 -13.53 -26.82
N ALA A 469 10.88 -14.57 -26.99
CA ALA A 469 12.31 -14.44 -27.23
C ALA A 469 12.62 -13.67 -28.52
N ALA A 470 11.79 -13.83 -29.56
CA ALA A 470 11.88 -13.06 -30.79
C ALA A 470 11.44 -11.58 -30.64
N GLY A 471 10.80 -11.23 -29.52
CA GLY A 471 10.27 -9.88 -29.28
C GLY A 471 9.01 -9.56 -30.09
N ASP A 472 8.32 -10.58 -30.60
CA ASP A 472 7.05 -10.46 -31.32
C ASP A 472 5.87 -10.29 -30.37
N VAL A 473 5.95 -10.94 -29.20
CA VAL A 473 4.88 -11.02 -28.20
C VAL A 473 5.41 -10.65 -26.81
N GLU A 474 4.68 -9.81 -26.10
CA GLU A 474 4.85 -9.59 -24.67
C GLU A 474 3.77 -10.32 -23.86
N ILE A 475 4.12 -10.77 -22.67
CA ILE A 475 3.22 -11.55 -21.81
C ILE A 475 2.67 -10.69 -20.70
N TRP A 476 1.35 -10.77 -20.50
CA TRP A 476 0.64 -10.20 -19.36
C TRP A 476 0.04 -11.33 -18.54
N ASN A 477 0.15 -11.25 -17.21
CA ASN A 477 -0.47 -12.20 -16.31
C ASN A 477 -1.99 -12.03 -16.37
N HIS A 478 -2.69 -13.10 -16.71
CA HIS A 478 -4.14 -13.11 -16.87
C HIS A 478 -4.86 -13.98 -15.85
N SER A 479 -4.23 -14.22 -14.69
CA SER A 479 -4.51 -15.25 -13.68
C SER A 479 -3.92 -16.62 -14.00
N ALA A 480 -3.92 -17.54 -13.02
CA ALA A 480 -3.42 -18.90 -13.22
C ALA A 480 -4.30 -19.71 -14.19
N SER A 481 -5.64 -19.61 -14.07
CA SER A 481 -6.57 -20.51 -14.78
C SER A 481 -7.82 -19.86 -15.36
N HIS A 482 -7.90 -18.51 -15.37
CA HIS A 482 -9.09 -17.77 -15.80
C HIS A 482 -10.37 -18.16 -15.03
N GLN A 483 -10.22 -18.52 -13.75
CA GLN A 483 -11.32 -18.87 -12.87
C GLN A 483 -11.53 -17.75 -11.85
N GLY A 484 -12.77 -17.65 -11.35
CA GLY A 484 -13.08 -16.84 -10.17
C GLY A 484 -12.24 -17.22 -8.95
N ALA A 485 -12.16 -16.30 -8.00
CA ALA A 485 -11.62 -16.55 -6.69
C ALA A 485 -12.51 -15.90 -5.63
N GLU A 486 -12.84 -16.65 -4.57
CA GLU A 486 -13.74 -16.22 -3.50
C GLU A 486 -13.01 -16.07 -2.16
N THR A 487 -11.82 -16.63 -2.03
CA THR A 487 -10.97 -16.57 -0.83
C THR A 487 -9.61 -15.93 -1.10
N GLU A 488 -8.95 -15.46 -0.03
CA GLU A 488 -7.61 -14.86 -0.13
C GLU A 488 -6.57 -15.87 -0.65
N GLU A 489 -6.69 -17.14 -0.28
CA GLU A 489 -5.82 -18.23 -0.73
C GLU A 489 -5.98 -18.50 -2.24
N GLU A 490 -7.22 -18.52 -2.72
CA GLU A 490 -7.52 -18.65 -4.15
C GLU A 490 -7.00 -17.45 -4.92
N LEU A 491 -7.17 -16.23 -4.39
CA LEU A 491 -6.62 -15.01 -5.00
C LEU A 491 -5.11 -15.03 -5.08
N TYR A 492 -4.44 -15.44 -4.00
CA TYR A 492 -2.99 -15.61 -4.01
C TYR A 492 -2.56 -16.62 -5.07
N THR A 493 -3.28 -17.74 -5.17
CA THR A 493 -3.03 -18.78 -6.18
C THR A 493 -3.22 -18.24 -7.60
N GLN A 494 -4.32 -17.52 -7.85
CA GLN A 494 -4.62 -16.98 -9.17
C GLN A 494 -3.63 -15.88 -9.59
N ILE A 495 -3.23 -14.99 -8.67
CA ILE A 495 -2.44 -13.80 -9.01
C ILE A 495 -0.94 -14.04 -8.84
N VAL A 496 -0.51 -14.51 -7.67
CA VAL A 496 0.89 -14.60 -7.27
C VAL A 496 1.52 -15.91 -7.73
N THR A 497 0.88 -17.04 -7.42
CA THR A 497 1.37 -18.34 -7.89
C THR A 497 1.27 -18.44 -9.41
N GLY A 498 0.16 -17.98 -9.99
CA GLY A 498 0.01 -17.87 -11.45
C GLY A 498 1.14 -17.07 -12.11
N LEU A 499 1.55 -15.92 -11.55
CA LEU A 499 2.70 -15.17 -12.06
C LEU A 499 3.99 -16.01 -12.06
N ALA A 500 4.28 -16.70 -10.95
CA ALA A 500 5.48 -17.52 -10.83
C ALA A 500 5.47 -18.69 -11.83
N GLU A 501 4.32 -19.28 -12.10
CA GLU A 501 4.15 -20.32 -13.11
C GLU A 501 4.39 -19.79 -14.53
N VAL A 502 3.85 -18.61 -14.86
CA VAL A 502 4.14 -17.95 -16.16
C VAL A 502 5.64 -17.76 -16.36
N GLU A 503 6.34 -17.25 -15.35
CA GLU A 503 7.79 -17.01 -15.44
C GLU A 503 8.60 -18.30 -15.52
N ALA A 504 8.12 -19.39 -14.91
CA ALA A 504 8.74 -20.71 -14.99
C ALA A 504 8.54 -21.37 -16.37
N GLU A 505 7.34 -21.27 -16.93
CA GLU A 505 7.02 -21.82 -18.26
C GLU A 505 7.63 -21.03 -19.40
N LEU A 506 7.80 -19.71 -19.23
CA LEU A 506 8.28 -18.78 -20.26
C LEU A 506 9.57 -18.06 -19.81
N PRO A 507 10.75 -18.74 -19.81
CA PRO A 507 12.01 -18.14 -19.36
C PRO A 507 12.39 -16.83 -20.06
N ALA A 508 11.97 -16.61 -21.31
CA ALA A 508 12.21 -15.34 -22.03
C ALA A 508 11.43 -14.15 -21.43
N ALA A 509 10.31 -14.44 -20.77
CA ALA A 509 9.46 -13.48 -20.05
C ALA A 509 9.80 -13.35 -18.56
N ALA A 510 10.62 -14.24 -17.99
CA ALA A 510 10.95 -14.24 -16.57
C ALA A 510 11.53 -12.91 -16.09
N GLY A 511 10.94 -12.33 -15.04
CA GLY A 511 11.28 -11.00 -14.52
C GLY A 511 10.81 -9.85 -15.40
N LYS A 512 10.04 -10.12 -16.46
CA LYS A 512 9.53 -9.13 -17.45
C LYS A 512 8.02 -9.20 -17.63
N VAL A 513 7.30 -9.99 -16.83
CA VAL A 513 5.84 -9.96 -16.78
C VAL A 513 5.42 -8.79 -15.89
N TRP A 514 5.41 -7.59 -16.48
CA TRP A 514 5.12 -6.34 -15.77
C TRP A 514 3.64 -6.09 -15.57
N GLY A 515 2.78 -6.75 -16.34
CA GLY A 515 1.39 -6.40 -16.56
C GLY A 515 0.40 -7.40 -16.00
N TRP A 516 -0.68 -6.88 -15.44
CA TRP A 516 -1.89 -7.65 -15.11
C TRP A 516 -3.05 -7.32 -16.05
N CYS A 517 -3.75 -8.36 -16.51
CA CYS A 517 -5.03 -8.25 -17.20
C CYS A 517 -6.10 -9.03 -16.41
N PRO A 518 -7.18 -8.39 -15.93
CA PRO A 518 -8.24 -9.11 -15.24
C PRO A 518 -8.90 -10.15 -16.16
N PRO A 519 -8.99 -11.43 -15.76
CA PRO A 519 -9.79 -12.42 -16.46
C PRO A 519 -11.26 -12.05 -16.41
N GLY A 520 -11.95 -12.14 -17.54
CA GLY A 520 -13.40 -11.93 -17.59
C GLY A 520 -14.11 -13.13 -16.97
N VAL A 521 -14.23 -13.16 -15.64
CA VAL A 521 -14.83 -14.29 -14.91
C VAL A 521 -16.33 -14.09 -14.72
N SER A 522 -17.10 -15.17 -14.88
CA SER A 522 -18.57 -15.16 -14.70
C SER A 522 -18.99 -15.40 -13.25
N THR A 523 -18.08 -15.91 -12.41
CA THR A 523 -18.30 -16.27 -11.00
C THR A 523 -17.07 -15.90 -10.17
N GLY A 524 -17.25 -15.55 -8.90
CA GLY A 524 -16.17 -15.12 -8.00
C GLY A 524 -15.66 -13.71 -8.31
N ASP A 525 -16.16 -12.71 -7.60
CA ASP A 525 -15.87 -11.27 -7.80
C ASP A 525 -14.47 -10.84 -7.31
N TYR A 526 -13.52 -11.77 -7.24
CA TYR A 526 -12.15 -11.54 -6.74
C TYR A 526 -12.15 -10.76 -5.40
N MET A 527 -13.08 -11.13 -4.52
CA MET A 527 -13.33 -10.45 -3.23
C MET A 527 -13.53 -8.93 -3.32
N GLY A 528 -14.32 -8.48 -4.29
CA GLY A 528 -14.73 -7.09 -4.46
C GLY A 528 -13.83 -6.27 -5.41
N TYR A 529 -12.90 -6.91 -6.12
CA TYR A 529 -12.07 -6.24 -7.10
C TYR A 529 -12.84 -5.82 -8.36
N GLN A 530 -13.88 -6.56 -8.75
CA GLN A 530 -14.79 -6.18 -9.86
C GLN A 530 -14.05 -5.86 -11.16
N ASP A 531 -13.05 -6.67 -11.53
CA ASP A 531 -12.16 -6.44 -12.68
C ASP A 531 -11.46 -5.06 -12.70
N GLY A 532 -11.39 -4.37 -11.55
CA GLY A 532 -10.89 -3.01 -11.45
C GLY A 532 -11.82 -1.97 -12.12
N ARG A 533 -13.13 -2.22 -12.17
CA ARG A 533 -14.16 -1.31 -12.72
C ARG A 533 -14.37 -0.06 -11.89
N THR A 534 -14.03 -0.10 -10.61
CA THR A 534 -14.21 0.98 -9.65
C THR A 534 -12.90 1.26 -8.92
N PRO A 535 -12.64 2.51 -8.50
CA PRO A 535 -11.50 2.82 -7.63
C PRO A 535 -11.47 1.95 -6.36
N GLU A 536 -12.63 1.70 -5.75
CA GLU A 536 -12.76 0.90 -4.52
C GLU A 536 -12.32 -0.55 -4.72
N GLY A 537 -12.52 -1.10 -5.93
CA GLY A 537 -12.02 -2.43 -6.27
C GLY A 537 -10.50 -2.55 -6.16
N TRP A 538 -9.75 -1.46 -6.38
CA TRP A 538 -8.29 -1.45 -6.25
C TRP A 538 -7.81 -1.47 -4.80
N ASP A 539 -8.66 -1.09 -3.84
CA ASP A 539 -8.36 -1.18 -2.40
C ASP A 539 -8.64 -2.58 -1.81
N SER A 540 -9.29 -3.46 -2.57
CA SER A 540 -9.56 -4.85 -2.19
C SER A 540 -8.27 -5.67 -2.01
N TYR A 541 -8.38 -6.85 -1.37
CA TYR A 541 -7.25 -7.77 -1.23
C TYR A 541 -6.64 -8.14 -2.59
N ALA A 542 -7.46 -8.43 -3.60
CA ALA A 542 -6.97 -8.76 -4.94
C ALA A 542 -6.31 -7.55 -5.62
N GLY A 543 -6.91 -6.35 -5.54
CA GLY A 543 -6.32 -5.12 -6.08
C GLY A 543 -4.92 -4.86 -5.49
N ASN A 544 -4.80 -5.02 -4.17
CA ASN A 544 -3.53 -4.89 -3.46
C ASN A 544 -2.50 -5.94 -3.90
N LEU A 545 -2.88 -7.21 -4.07
CA LEU A 545 -1.99 -8.25 -4.59
C LEU A 545 -1.53 -7.94 -6.01
N ILE A 546 -2.44 -7.49 -6.89
CA ILE A 546 -2.14 -7.12 -8.26
C ILE A 546 -1.08 -6.02 -8.30
N LEU A 547 -1.30 -4.92 -7.57
CA LEU A 547 -0.38 -3.77 -7.53
C LEU A 547 0.98 -4.13 -6.90
N GLN A 548 1.00 -5.01 -5.89
CA GLN A 548 2.25 -5.50 -5.28
C GLN A 548 3.11 -6.34 -6.24
N ARG A 549 2.51 -6.97 -7.26
CA ARG A 549 3.21 -7.93 -8.14
C ARG A 549 3.47 -7.39 -9.54
N HIS A 550 2.68 -6.44 -10.00
CA HIS A 550 2.75 -5.90 -11.36
C HIS A 550 3.09 -4.41 -11.34
N ALA A 551 3.84 -3.95 -12.34
CA ALA A 551 4.15 -2.53 -12.53
C ALA A 551 3.01 -1.79 -13.21
N VAL A 552 2.23 -2.48 -14.03
CA VAL A 552 1.06 -1.94 -14.72
C VAL A 552 -0.09 -2.92 -14.59
N ALA A 553 -1.30 -2.42 -14.38
CA ALA A 553 -2.49 -3.25 -14.33
C ALA A 553 -3.59 -2.65 -15.19
N SER A 554 -4.10 -3.43 -16.15
CA SER A 554 -5.30 -3.04 -16.88
C SER A 554 -6.54 -3.31 -16.03
N GLY A 555 -7.64 -2.66 -16.38
CA GLY A 555 -8.93 -2.82 -15.72
C GLY A 555 -10.07 -2.50 -16.66
N TYR A 556 -11.22 -2.16 -16.10
CA TYR A 556 -12.40 -1.74 -16.85
C TYR A 556 -12.98 -0.43 -16.30
N LEU A 557 -12.12 0.48 -15.83
CA LEU A 557 -12.55 1.82 -15.42
C LEU A 557 -13.26 2.51 -16.59
N SER A 558 -14.49 2.94 -16.36
CA SER A 558 -15.31 3.57 -17.41
C SER A 558 -14.65 4.85 -17.95
N GLY A 559 -14.73 5.06 -19.26
CA GLY A 559 -14.18 6.25 -19.92
C GLY A 559 -12.66 6.26 -20.14
N THR A 560 -11.97 5.17 -19.83
CA THR A 560 -10.49 5.08 -19.91
C THR A 560 -9.96 4.33 -21.14
N GLN A 561 -10.84 3.88 -22.04
CA GLN A 561 -10.46 3.13 -23.25
C GLN A 561 -9.64 3.97 -24.24
N ILE A 562 -9.83 5.30 -24.23
CA ILE A 562 -8.98 6.27 -24.91
C ILE A 562 -8.00 6.84 -23.89
N ARG A 563 -6.72 6.48 -24.01
CA ARG A 563 -5.69 6.70 -23.00
C ARG A 563 -4.96 8.03 -23.23
N PRO A 564 -4.77 8.87 -22.21
CA PRO A 564 -3.87 10.00 -22.32
C PRO A 564 -2.44 9.52 -22.60
N LEU A 565 -1.73 10.24 -23.48
CA LEU A 565 -0.33 9.99 -23.83
C LEU A 565 0.55 11.09 -23.22
N ASP A 566 0.87 10.97 -21.94
CA ASP A 566 1.65 11.96 -21.18
C ASP A 566 2.81 11.33 -20.38
N GLY A 567 3.21 10.11 -20.76
CA GLY A 567 4.32 9.39 -20.14
C GLY A 567 4.05 8.87 -18.72
N THR A 568 2.82 9.02 -18.21
CA THR A 568 2.47 8.60 -16.85
C THR A 568 1.70 7.28 -16.87
N ILE A 569 2.24 6.29 -16.15
CA ILE A 569 1.60 5.00 -15.92
C ILE A 569 0.29 5.21 -15.18
N ARG A 570 -0.78 4.56 -15.64
CA ARG A 570 -2.10 4.57 -15.01
C ARG A 570 -2.69 3.18 -15.01
N ASP A 571 -3.01 2.70 -13.82
CA ASP A 571 -3.68 1.42 -13.64
C ASP A 571 -5.18 1.54 -13.89
N GLY A 572 -5.81 0.39 -14.13
CA GLY A 572 -7.25 0.24 -14.35
C GLY A 572 -7.77 0.68 -15.71
N GLN A 573 -6.88 1.11 -16.62
CA GLN A 573 -7.29 1.53 -17.95
C GLN A 573 -7.90 0.39 -18.77
N GLY A 574 -9.03 0.70 -19.43
CA GLY A 574 -9.78 -0.21 -20.27
C GLY A 574 -9.18 -0.43 -21.67
N HIS A 575 -9.93 -1.21 -22.46
CA HIS A 575 -9.68 -1.51 -23.86
C HIS A 575 -11.03 -1.65 -24.60
N TYR A 576 -11.00 -1.73 -25.93
CA TYR A 576 -12.17 -2.12 -26.73
C TYR A 576 -12.05 -3.58 -27.18
N THR A 577 -12.97 -4.44 -26.75
CA THR A 577 -13.08 -5.82 -27.22
C THR A 577 -13.70 -5.83 -28.62
N MET A 578 -12.99 -6.39 -29.59
CA MET A 578 -13.35 -6.33 -31.00
C MET A 578 -14.22 -7.51 -31.47
N ASP A 579 -14.33 -8.59 -30.70
CA ASP A 579 -14.85 -9.89 -31.13
C ASP A 579 -16.12 -9.86 -31.98
N SER A 580 -17.06 -8.96 -31.65
CA SER A 580 -18.37 -8.83 -32.30
C SER A 580 -18.64 -7.44 -32.88
N LEU A 581 -17.63 -6.56 -32.87
CA LEU A 581 -17.77 -5.21 -33.40
C LEU A 581 -17.60 -5.19 -34.92
N SER A 582 -18.30 -4.28 -35.58
CA SER A 582 -18.08 -4.05 -37.01
C SER A 582 -16.70 -3.44 -37.26
N VAL A 583 -16.12 -3.70 -38.44
CA VAL A 583 -14.87 -3.06 -38.87
C VAL A 583 -14.98 -1.53 -38.82
N ALA A 584 -16.12 -0.97 -39.22
CA ALA A 584 -16.37 0.47 -39.19
C ALA A 584 -16.31 1.04 -37.76
N THR A 585 -16.90 0.36 -36.78
CA THR A 585 -16.84 0.76 -35.36
C THR A 585 -15.41 0.77 -34.84
N ILE A 586 -14.63 -0.27 -35.15
CA ILE A 586 -13.24 -0.41 -34.71
C ILE A 586 -12.37 0.70 -35.32
N LYS A 587 -12.54 0.97 -36.62
CA LYS A 587 -11.90 2.11 -37.31
C LYS A 587 -12.26 3.44 -36.62
N GLY A 588 -13.53 3.62 -36.23
CA GLY A 588 -13.97 4.80 -35.49
C GLY A 588 -13.28 5.01 -34.15
N TYR A 589 -12.95 3.95 -33.41
CA TYR A 589 -12.15 4.08 -32.18
C TYR A 589 -10.70 4.49 -32.45
N ILE A 590 -10.10 3.96 -33.51
CA ILE A 590 -8.76 4.38 -33.97
C ILE A 590 -8.79 5.86 -34.37
N ASP A 591 -9.79 6.29 -35.13
CA ASP A 591 -9.96 7.69 -35.54
C ASP A 591 -10.22 8.62 -34.35
N THR A 592 -10.95 8.15 -33.34
CA THR A 592 -11.12 8.88 -32.08
C THR A 592 -9.78 9.11 -31.40
N ALA A 593 -8.93 8.08 -31.30
CA ALA A 593 -7.58 8.23 -30.75
C ALA A 593 -6.72 9.20 -31.57
N ILE A 594 -6.76 9.11 -32.91
CA ILE A 594 -6.09 10.04 -33.84
C ILE A 594 -6.52 11.49 -33.58
N SER A 595 -7.83 11.75 -33.53
CA SER A 595 -8.37 13.10 -33.35
C SER A 595 -7.96 13.74 -32.02
N ARG A 596 -7.77 12.92 -30.98
CA ARG A 596 -7.42 13.35 -29.62
C ARG A 596 -5.92 13.29 -29.32
N LYS A 597 -5.09 12.83 -30.27
CA LYS A 597 -3.66 12.52 -30.03
C LYS A 597 -3.48 11.62 -28.81
N ALA A 598 -4.33 10.61 -28.70
CA ALA A 598 -4.45 9.71 -27.57
C ALA A 598 -4.06 8.28 -27.95
N GLY A 599 -3.98 7.41 -26.95
CA GLY A 599 -3.76 5.99 -27.10
C GLY A 599 -5.06 5.20 -27.19
N VAL A 600 -5.06 4.08 -27.89
CA VAL A 600 -6.13 3.08 -27.82
C VAL A 600 -5.55 1.67 -27.78
N GLN A 601 -6.08 0.84 -26.87
CA GLN A 601 -5.80 -0.59 -26.86
C GLN A 601 -7.02 -1.34 -27.37
N LEU A 602 -6.80 -2.17 -28.38
CA LEU A 602 -7.81 -3.07 -28.93
C LEU A 602 -7.52 -4.49 -28.45
N MET A 603 -8.56 -5.20 -28.02
CA MET A 603 -8.47 -6.60 -27.58
C MET A 603 -9.30 -7.50 -28.48
N LEU A 604 -8.81 -8.70 -28.75
CA LEU A 604 -9.52 -9.76 -29.46
C LEU A 604 -9.26 -11.10 -28.76
N HIS A 605 -10.28 -11.95 -28.67
CA HIS A 605 -10.10 -13.38 -28.38
C HIS A 605 -9.86 -14.15 -29.68
N PRO A 606 -8.64 -14.67 -29.95
CA PRO A 606 -8.37 -15.39 -31.20
C PRO A 606 -9.27 -16.61 -31.40
N SER A 607 -9.73 -17.25 -30.32
CA SER A 607 -10.67 -18.37 -30.39
C SER A 607 -12.06 -18.01 -30.89
N GLN A 608 -12.42 -16.72 -30.86
CA GLN A 608 -13.70 -16.21 -31.37
C GLN A 608 -13.63 -15.87 -32.87
N LEU A 609 -12.45 -15.82 -33.47
CA LEU A 609 -12.27 -15.43 -34.87
C LEU A 609 -12.88 -16.48 -35.82
N ASP A 610 -13.59 -16.01 -36.84
CA ASP A 610 -14.34 -16.81 -37.84
C ASP A 610 -15.56 -17.57 -37.30
N LEU A 611 -15.96 -17.36 -36.04
CA LEU A 611 -17.23 -17.87 -35.53
C LEU A 611 -18.42 -17.02 -36.04
N ALA A 612 -19.61 -17.62 -36.08
CA ALA A 612 -20.81 -16.92 -36.49
C ALA A 612 -21.08 -15.69 -35.61
N GLY A 613 -21.33 -14.54 -36.24
CA GLY A 613 -21.56 -13.26 -35.53
C GLY A 613 -20.30 -12.64 -34.92
N LYS A 614 -19.11 -13.19 -35.20
CA LYS A 614 -17.81 -12.64 -34.78
C LYS A 614 -17.03 -12.09 -35.96
N LEU A 615 -15.94 -11.40 -35.68
CA LEU A 615 -15.00 -10.97 -36.70
C LEU A 615 -14.43 -12.17 -37.48
N THR A 616 -14.33 -12.00 -38.78
CA THR A 616 -13.60 -12.92 -39.66
C THR A 616 -12.13 -12.53 -39.76
N THR A 617 -11.27 -13.47 -40.16
CA THR A 617 -9.86 -13.23 -40.45
C THR A 617 -9.68 -12.15 -41.52
N ALA A 618 -10.57 -12.09 -42.52
CA ALA A 618 -10.55 -11.04 -43.55
C ALA A 618 -10.84 -9.65 -42.97
N GLN A 619 -11.84 -9.54 -42.08
CA GLN A 619 -12.16 -8.29 -41.41
C GLN A 619 -11.05 -7.85 -40.44
N PHE A 620 -10.45 -8.80 -39.72
CA PHE A 620 -9.27 -8.50 -38.89
C PHE A 620 -8.10 -8.00 -39.74
N THR A 621 -7.86 -8.62 -40.91
CA THR A 621 -6.86 -8.16 -41.88
C THR A 621 -7.13 -6.72 -42.33
N GLU A 622 -8.40 -6.39 -42.65
CA GLU A 622 -8.81 -5.04 -43.02
C GLU A 622 -8.53 -4.00 -41.92
N ILE A 623 -8.73 -4.37 -40.65
CA ILE A 623 -8.41 -3.51 -39.50
C ILE A 623 -6.90 -3.28 -39.39
N LEU A 624 -6.10 -4.33 -39.54
CA LEU A 624 -4.64 -4.20 -39.50
C LEU A 624 -4.10 -3.35 -40.65
N ASP A 625 -4.66 -3.50 -41.86
CA ASP A 625 -4.30 -2.68 -43.02
C ASP A 625 -4.66 -1.21 -42.80
N TYR A 626 -5.78 -0.94 -42.13
CA TYR A 626 -6.15 0.41 -41.73
C TYR A 626 -5.15 1.03 -40.76
N ILE A 627 -4.71 0.28 -39.75
CA ILE A 627 -3.66 0.72 -38.81
C ILE A 627 -2.37 1.07 -39.58
N VAL A 628 -1.95 0.22 -40.51
CA VAL A 628 -0.76 0.47 -41.34
C VAL A 628 -0.94 1.71 -42.20
N ALA A 629 -2.09 1.89 -42.84
CA ALA A 629 -2.38 3.08 -43.64
C ALA A 629 -2.28 4.37 -42.81
N LYS A 630 -2.86 4.39 -41.60
CA LYS A 630 -2.79 5.54 -40.68
C LYS A 630 -1.37 5.79 -40.14
N ARG A 631 -0.60 4.73 -39.90
CA ARG A 631 0.82 4.84 -39.54
C ARG A 631 1.63 5.47 -40.68
N THR A 632 1.42 5.01 -41.91
CA THR A 632 2.09 5.54 -43.12
C THR A 632 1.72 6.99 -43.39
N ALA A 633 0.46 7.38 -43.14
CA ALA A 633 0.00 8.77 -43.22
C ALA A 633 0.61 9.68 -42.13
N GLY A 634 1.24 9.11 -41.11
CA GLY A 634 1.81 9.86 -39.99
C GLY A 634 0.79 10.25 -38.92
N ASP A 635 -0.43 9.70 -38.96
CA ASP A 635 -1.52 10.01 -38.02
C ASP A 635 -1.34 9.32 -36.66
N LEU A 636 -0.77 8.11 -36.67
CA LEU A 636 -0.53 7.30 -35.47
C LEU A 636 0.81 6.56 -35.51
N VAL A 637 1.21 6.01 -34.37
CA VAL A 637 2.27 5.00 -34.23
C VAL A 637 1.69 3.69 -33.69
N THR A 638 2.33 2.57 -34.01
CA THR A 638 2.03 1.26 -33.43
C THR A 638 3.01 1.00 -32.30
N LEU A 639 2.49 0.74 -31.10
CA LEU A 639 3.27 0.43 -29.89
C LEU A 639 2.89 -0.96 -29.37
N SER A 640 3.81 -1.61 -28.66
CA SER A 640 3.41 -2.75 -27.83
C SER A 640 2.48 -2.28 -26.70
N PRO A 641 1.60 -3.15 -26.18
CA PRO A 641 0.76 -2.80 -25.03
C PRO A 641 1.52 -2.25 -23.81
N TYR A 642 2.71 -2.75 -23.46
CA TYR A 642 3.56 -2.13 -22.43
C TYR A 642 4.04 -0.74 -22.84
N GLN A 643 4.54 -0.55 -24.07
CA GLN A 643 4.99 0.76 -24.54
C GLN A 643 3.86 1.80 -24.50
N LEU A 644 2.62 1.38 -24.79
CA LEU A 644 1.45 2.26 -24.71
C LEU A 644 1.22 2.82 -23.30
N THR A 645 1.55 2.07 -22.24
CA THR A 645 1.37 2.53 -20.83
C THR A 645 2.31 3.65 -20.42
N VAL A 646 3.40 3.86 -21.16
CA VAL A 646 4.42 4.90 -20.90
C VAL A 646 4.55 5.88 -22.07
N ALA A 647 3.61 5.86 -23.00
CA ALA A 647 3.68 6.69 -24.21
C ALA A 647 3.39 8.17 -23.91
N ASP A 648 4.10 9.05 -24.60
CA ASP A 648 4.01 10.50 -24.46
C ASP A 648 3.83 11.16 -25.84
N SER A 649 2.86 12.05 -25.95
CA SER A 649 2.56 12.81 -27.18
C SER A 649 3.05 14.26 -27.14
N ARG A 650 3.62 14.71 -26.02
CA ARG A 650 4.07 16.10 -25.85
C ARG A 650 5.39 16.40 -26.56
N PHE A 651 6.21 15.38 -26.77
CA PHE A 651 7.54 15.47 -27.36
C PHE A 651 7.58 14.83 -28.75
#